data_AF-A0A6A7SI84-F1
#
_entry.id   AF-A0A6A7SI84-F1
#
_cell.length_a   1.000
_cell.length_b   1.000
_cell.length_c   1.000
_cell.angle_alpha   90.00
_cell.angle_beta   90.00
_cell.angle_gamma   90.00
#
_symmetry.space_group_name_H-M   'P 1'
#
loop_
_entity.id
_entity.type
_entity.pdbx_description
1 polymer ?
#
loop_
_entity_poly.entity_id
_entity_poly.type
_entity_poly.pdbx_seq_one_letter_code
_entity_poly.pdbx_strand_id
1 'polypeptide(L)'
;MQGRIHVGESQHTQSTLWAFVTAYRAATGESLSYLRLVQDGNYLRHVLREGRDSGDPALRDLAGRLERSLPEDGEAPPGGASSPPSADSGAGGRRGPVEEYAEAVAAALARAELLSLDDREGLDRLARRGHLDADTTSAIERDTRGRAGVAPLNWRDELYANVCRLQADGELDERGRLRVYATYIRRGRLSVAHAEAVMAELAPPEGEGGTVDERGGRRGQWGIVAGVLLAGLVVAGAVAAVAGLSGAGNGGAVRLDEPITADTTWSTGTTYRLMDTVFVEDGATLTIEPGTTIEGAFGAALVITRGADIQASGRPDRPIVFTSAQPPGERRSGDWGGVVLLGGAPVNVDGAHVEGIPADDPRGAFGGDDPAHSCGVMEYVRIEFAGHEVFANNELNGLTVGGCGRNTILRHLQIHRGLDDGIEFFGGTTDLAQTLITGPGDDGLDWDMGWQGRVQNVIVQQYPGRGDNGIEADNLKGSPDARPRSGPTLYNVTLLGPGQAQGRQRGMTLRRGTGAHFHNLLVAGFPLEAVDVQGGTSASLAGSGDLSFDHTMIAMPVAAAFQPETGEADDDGGFVERDFLETAPATTLGAEPRLSPRAFSVTAPRYAPLGTSPAAGAGVAPPQSEFWDESTTYIGAVAPGDGADWTAGWTAFPEN
;
A
#
# COMPACT_ATOMS: atom_id res chain seq x y z
N MET A 1 3.43 39.84 25.16
CA MET A 1 3.42 40.86 24.09
C MET A 1 3.03 40.17 22.79
N GLN A 2 1.88 40.53 22.23
CA GLN A 2 1.47 40.08 20.89
C GLN A 2 2.14 40.98 19.84
N GLY A 3 2.82 40.37 18.87
CA GLY A 3 3.35 41.06 17.69
C GLY A 3 3.44 40.06 16.54
N ARG A 4 2.59 40.22 15.53
CA ARG A 4 2.72 39.50 14.25
C ARG A 4 3.95 40.03 13.52
N ILE A 5 4.84 39.13 13.11
CA ILE A 5 5.96 39.44 12.21
C ILE A 5 5.61 38.84 10.84
N HIS A 6 5.54 39.68 9.81
CA HIS A 6 5.60 39.26 8.42
C HIS A 6 7.08 39.12 8.03
N VAL A 7 7.46 37.97 7.47
CA VAL A 7 8.80 37.74 6.91
C VAL A 7 8.64 37.28 5.47
N GLY A 8 9.21 38.04 4.54
CA GLY A 8 9.29 37.71 3.12
C GLY A 8 10.25 36.55 2.86
N GLU A 9 9.97 35.85 1.77
CA GLU A 9 10.48 34.53 1.40
C GLU A 9 12.00 34.49 1.13
N SER A 10 12.72 33.65 1.88
CA SER A 10 13.82 32.81 1.37
C SER A 10 14.06 31.62 2.32
N GLN A 11 14.23 30.40 1.79
CA GLN A 11 14.39 29.15 2.58
C GLN A 11 15.65 29.16 3.49
N HIS A 12 16.66 29.97 3.17
CA HIS A 12 17.91 29.99 3.92
C HIS A 12 17.77 30.66 5.30
N THR A 13 16.98 31.73 5.40
CA THR A 13 16.78 32.48 6.66
C THR A 13 15.98 31.70 7.71
N GLN A 14 15.04 30.85 7.28
CA GLN A 14 14.26 30.01 8.20
C GLN A 14 15.11 28.87 8.80
N SER A 15 16.03 28.33 8.02
CA SER A 15 16.95 27.25 8.43
C SER A 15 17.89 27.70 9.56
N THR A 16 18.48 28.89 9.41
CA THR A 16 19.41 29.47 10.38
C THR A 16 18.70 29.92 11.65
N LEU A 17 17.50 30.54 11.54
CA LEU A 17 16.72 30.96 12.70
C LEU A 17 16.28 29.76 13.57
N TRP A 18 15.92 28.65 12.93
CA TRP A 18 15.54 27.41 13.63
C TRP A 18 16.72 26.77 14.35
N ALA A 19 17.90 26.69 13.71
CA ALA A 19 19.13 26.21 14.34
C ALA A 19 19.51 27.04 15.59
N PHE A 20 19.28 28.35 15.55
CA PHE A 20 19.54 29.25 16.67
C PHE A 20 18.53 29.11 17.83
N VAL A 21 17.24 28.93 17.54
CA VAL A 21 16.21 28.68 18.57
C VAL A 21 16.46 27.35 19.26
N THR A 22 16.87 26.32 18.52
CA THR A 22 17.24 25.01 19.06
C THR A 22 18.49 25.09 19.94
N ALA A 23 19.52 25.84 19.50
CA ALA A 23 20.73 26.06 20.31
C ALA A 23 20.46 26.88 21.59
N TYR A 24 19.60 27.91 21.51
CA TYR A 24 19.22 28.74 22.67
C TYR A 24 18.44 27.93 23.72
N ARG A 25 17.47 27.12 23.29
CA ARG A 25 16.71 26.23 24.19
C ARG A 25 17.56 25.15 24.84
N ALA A 26 18.60 24.68 24.13
CA ALA A 26 19.59 23.76 24.68
C ALA A 26 20.48 24.42 25.75
N ALA A 27 20.90 25.68 25.55
CA ALA A 27 21.71 26.42 26.51
C ALA A 27 20.94 26.86 27.77
N THR A 28 19.61 26.99 27.69
CA THR A 28 18.75 27.36 28.82
C THR A 28 18.17 26.18 29.60
N GLY A 29 18.53 24.94 29.24
CA GLY A 29 18.22 23.74 30.04
C GLY A 29 16.79 23.21 29.93
N GLU A 30 16.06 23.47 28.84
CA GLU A 30 14.65 23.05 28.68
C GLU A 30 14.45 21.67 28.00
N SER A 31 15.50 20.86 27.78
CA SER A 31 15.31 19.43 27.42
C SER A 31 16.51 18.57 27.83
N LEU A 32 16.24 17.37 28.36
CA LEU A 32 17.18 16.45 29.03
C LEU A 32 18.02 15.57 28.08
N SER A 33 18.08 15.87 26.79
CA SER A 33 18.84 15.10 25.82
C SER A 33 20.27 15.66 25.66
N TYR A 34 21.11 15.51 26.69
CA TYR A 34 22.49 15.98 26.61
C TYR A 34 23.49 15.05 27.33
N LEU A 35 24.14 14.17 26.56
CA LEU A 35 25.44 13.63 26.96
C LEU A 35 26.39 13.20 25.82
N ARG A 36 26.08 13.45 24.54
CA ARG A 36 27.04 13.15 23.44
C ARG A 36 27.11 14.14 22.27
N LEU A 37 26.52 15.33 22.37
CA LEU A 37 26.70 16.40 21.36
C LEU A 37 27.73 17.46 21.76
N VAL A 38 28.36 17.34 22.95
CA VAL A 38 29.39 18.27 23.44
C VAL A 38 30.79 17.97 22.92
N GLN A 39 31.07 16.75 22.45
CA GLN A 39 32.46 16.41 22.14
C GLN A 39 32.95 16.91 20.78
N ASP A 40 32.07 17.34 19.87
CA ASP A 40 32.49 18.03 18.65
C ASP A 40 32.22 19.52 18.75
N GLY A 41 33.11 20.23 19.45
CA GLY A 41 33.14 21.69 19.55
C GLY A 41 33.24 22.43 18.21
N ASN A 42 33.20 21.76 17.06
CA ASN A 42 33.22 22.34 15.72
C ASN A 42 31.85 22.86 15.27
N TYR A 43 30.76 22.19 15.62
CA TYR A 43 29.41 22.58 15.17
C TYR A 43 28.92 23.85 15.86
N LEU A 44 29.09 23.94 17.18
CA LEU A 44 28.72 25.13 17.94
C LEU A 44 29.57 26.35 17.53
N ARG A 45 30.87 26.14 17.25
CA ARG A 45 31.76 27.19 16.71
C ARG A 45 31.33 27.66 15.33
N HIS A 46 30.84 26.77 14.48
CA HIS A 46 30.32 27.12 13.16
C HIS A 46 29.05 27.96 13.25
N VAL A 47 28.09 27.57 14.08
CA VAL A 47 26.82 28.32 14.30
C VAL A 47 27.08 29.69 14.91
N LEU A 48 27.98 29.79 15.90
CA LEU A 48 28.38 31.08 16.47
C LEU A 48 29.08 31.98 15.45
N ARG A 49 29.89 31.40 14.55
CA ARG A 49 30.54 32.15 13.46
C ARG A 49 29.53 32.69 12.45
N GLU A 50 28.62 31.84 11.98
CA GLU A 50 27.54 32.20 11.05
C GLU A 50 26.64 33.30 11.61
N GLY A 51 26.27 33.22 12.90
CA GLY A 51 25.47 34.26 13.55
C GLY A 51 26.21 35.59 13.74
N ARG A 52 27.52 35.55 14.01
CA ARG A 52 28.37 36.76 14.09
C ARG A 52 28.54 37.45 12.74
N ASP A 53 28.72 36.67 11.70
CA ASP A 53 29.00 37.16 10.34
C ASP A 53 27.71 37.51 9.57
N SER A 54 26.53 37.26 10.16
CA SER A 54 25.23 37.54 9.57
C SER A 54 24.98 39.05 9.39
N GLY A 55 24.43 39.44 8.23
CA GLY A 55 23.92 40.79 7.99
C GLY A 55 22.73 41.17 8.88
N ASP A 56 22.07 40.19 9.50
CA ASP A 56 20.89 40.38 10.35
C ASP A 56 21.26 40.76 11.80
N PRO A 57 20.84 41.94 12.31
CA PRO A 57 21.12 42.37 13.68
C PRO A 57 20.56 41.44 14.77
N ALA A 58 19.44 40.75 14.52
CA ALA A 58 18.81 39.86 15.49
C ALA A 58 19.60 38.54 15.65
N LEU A 59 20.14 38.01 14.56
CA LEU A 59 21.00 36.82 14.59
C LEU A 59 22.34 37.11 15.27
N ARG A 60 22.88 38.32 15.07
CA ARG A 60 24.08 38.78 15.78
C ARG A 60 23.87 38.93 17.29
N ASP A 61 22.74 39.51 17.72
CA ASP A 61 22.40 39.62 19.16
C ASP A 61 22.22 38.24 19.80
N LEU A 62 21.55 37.33 19.10
CA LEU A 62 21.28 35.97 19.59
C LEU A 62 22.55 35.12 19.70
N ALA A 63 23.46 35.20 18.73
CA ALA A 63 24.78 34.58 18.81
C ALA A 63 25.60 35.10 19.99
N GLY A 64 25.56 36.41 20.25
CA GLY A 64 26.23 37.00 21.40
C GLY A 64 25.64 36.55 22.75
N ARG A 65 24.33 36.31 22.83
CA ARG A 65 23.69 35.78 24.04
C ARG A 65 24.05 34.31 24.28
N LEU A 66 24.09 33.53 23.21
CA LEU A 66 24.44 32.11 23.27
C LEU A 66 25.89 31.89 23.70
N GLU A 67 26.81 32.69 23.17
CA GLU A 67 28.24 32.63 23.54
C GLU A 67 28.47 32.96 25.02
N ARG A 68 27.71 33.90 25.59
CA ARG A 68 27.78 34.25 27.02
C ARG A 68 27.17 33.19 27.95
N SER A 69 26.41 32.24 27.42
CA SER A 69 25.77 31.18 28.21
C SER A 69 26.56 29.87 28.28
N LEU A 70 27.72 29.78 27.63
CA LEU A 70 28.57 28.59 27.64
C LEU A 70 29.54 28.58 28.85
N PRO A 71 29.82 27.41 29.46
CA PRO A 71 30.82 27.30 30.54
C PRO A 71 32.25 27.46 29.99
N GLU A 72 33.17 28.08 30.74
CA GLU A 72 34.58 28.23 30.34
C GLU A 72 35.37 26.91 30.51
N ASP A 73 36.20 26.54 29.52
CA ASP A 73 36.91 25.26 29.40
C ASP A 73 37.98 24.99 30.48
N GLY A 74 38.10 23.72 30.94
CA GLY A 74 39.38 23.14 31.39
C GLY A 74 39.34 22.08 32.51
N GLU A 75 39.52 20.80 32.16
CA GLU A 75 40.55 19.86 32.67
C GLU A 75 40.27 18.41 32.22
N ALA A 76 41.30 17.74 31.67
CA ALA A 76 41.31 16.32 31.32
C ALA A 76 42.32 15.57 32.22
N PRO A 77 42.10 14.29 32.58
CA PRO A 77 43.15 13.44 33.15
C PRO A 77 43.64 12.32 32.19
N PRO A 78 44.81 11.71 32.44
CA PRO A 78 45.79 11.42 31.40
C PRO A 78 46.06 9.94 31.09
N GLY A 79 46.45 9.67 29.85
CA GLY A 79 47.65 8.89 29.49
C GLY A 79 47.56 7.36 29.33
N GLY A 80 47.95 6.88 28.13
CA GLY A 80 48.67 5.61 27.98
C GLY A 80 48.27 4.72 26.79
N ALA A 81 48.93 4.91 25.64
CA ALA A 81 48.89 3.97 24.53
C ALA A 81 49.86 2.79 24.74
N SER A 82 49.42 1.56 24.51
CA SER A 82 50.28 0.47 24.02
C SER A 82 49.48 -0.61 23.26
N SER A 83 50.12 -1.18 22.24
CA SER A 83 49.62 -2.09 21.19
C SER A 83 49.12 -3.46 21.70
N PRO A 84 48.42 -4.26 20.87
CA PRO A 84 47.60 -5.39 21.32
C PRO A 84 48.40 -6.70 21.47
N PRO A 85 47.98 -7.61 22.37
CA PRO A 85 48.34 -9.01 22.29
C PRO A 85 47.14 -9.92 21.96
N SER A 86 47.48 -11.00 21.28
CA SER A 86 46.69 -12.09 20.74
C SER A 86 46.04 -13.03 21.78
N ALA A 87 44.90 -13.59 21.37
CA ALA A 87 44.20 -14.83 21.75
C ALA A 87 44.79 -15.72 22.87
N ASP A 88 43.95 -16.09 23.86
CA ASP A 88 43.22 -17.38 23.95
C ASP A 88 42.74 -17.69 25.40
N SER A 89 41.78 -18.61 25.50
CA SER A 89 41.21 -19.34 26.65
C SER A 89 39.91 -18.83 27.25
N GLY A 90 38.89 -19.70 27.19
CA GLY A 90 37.49 -19.39 27.38
C GLY A 90 36.99 -19.41 28.83
N ALA A 91 35.81 -18.79 28.99
CA ALA A 91 34.76 -19.15 29.94
C ALA A 91 33.49 -18.42 29.49
N GLY A 92 32.37 -19.13 29.38
CA GLY A 92 31.10 -18.58 28.93
C GLY A 92 30.57 -17.49 29.87
N GLY A 93 30.30 -16.32 29.30
CA GLY A 93 29.45 -15.29 29.88
C GLY A 93 28.33 -14.98 28.88
N ARG A 94 27.07 -15.13 29.30
CA ARG A 94 25.92 -14.63 28.53
C ARG A 94 26.07 -13.12 28.38
N ARG A 95 26.08 -12.62 27.15
CA ARG A 95 26.02 -11.19 26.82
C ARG A 95 24.67 -10.62 27.27
N GLY A 96 24.69 -9.42 27.83
CA GLY A 96 23.48 -8.74 28.30
C GLY A 96 22.78 -7.95 27.18
N PRO A 97 21.45 -7.70 27.28
CA PRO A 97 20.65 -7.01 26.25
C PRO A 97 21.13 -5.59 25.92
N VAL A 98 21.85 -4.95 26.85
CA VAL A 98 22.32 -3.57 26.74
C VAL A 98 23.55 -3.45 25.84
N GLU A 99 24.41 -4.47 25.81
CA GLU A 99 25.61 -4.48 24.97
C GLU A 99 25.26 -4.83 23.51
N GLU A 100 24.23 -5.67 23.33
CA GLU A 100 23.63 -6.00 22.02
C GLU A 100 22.88 -4.80 21.41
N TYR A 101 22.20 -4.00 22.26
CA TYR A 101 21.56 -2.74 21.87
C TYR A 101 22.56 -1.63 21.53
N ALA A 102 23.67 -1.53 22.27
CA ALA A 102 24.72 -0.52 22.02
C ALA A 102 25.47 -0.79 20.70
N GLU A 103 25.71 -2.05 20.33
CA GLU A 103 26.28 -2.42 19.03
C GLU A 103 25.30 -2.18 17.88
N ALA A 104 24.00 -2.45 18.06
CA ALA A 104 22.97 -2.18 17.05
C ALA A 104 22.79 -0.68 16.78
N VAL A 105 22.79 0.14 17.83
CA VAL A 105 22.69 1.61 17.72
C VAL A 105 23.98 2.21 17.15
N ALA A 106 25.16 1.70 17.53
CA ALA A 106 26.42 2.14 16.94
C ALA A 106 26.54 1.75 15.45
N ALA A 107 26.06 0.57 15.06
CA ALA A 107 26.01 0.13 13.67
C ALA A 107 25.00 0.94 12.84
N ALA A 108 23.85 1.30 13.41
CA ALA A 108 22.86 2.16 12.77
C ALA A 108 23.35 3.61 12.62
N LEU A 109 24.07 4.14 13.60
CA LEU A 109 24.66 5.48 13.54
C LEU A 109 25.89 5.55 12.61
N ALA A 110 26.71 4.50 12.55
CA ALA A 110 27.79 4.39 11.55
C ALA A 110 27.23 4.30 10.12
N ARG A 111 26.08 3.62 9.92
CA ARG A 111 25.32 3.64 8.66
C ARG A 111 24.70 5.00 8.35
N ALA A 112 24.42 5.83 9.34
CA ALA A 112 23.92 7.19 9.16
C ALA A 112 25.05 8.20 8.83
N GLU A 113 26.26 8.03 9.39
CA GLU A 113 27.46 8.78 8.96
C GLU A 113 27.88 8.43 7.52
N LEU A 114 27.59 7.20 7.08
CA LEU A 114 27.76 6.72 5.70
C LEU A 114 26.92 7.51 4.66
N LEU A 115 25.90 8.25 5.09
CA LEU A 115 24.98 9.00 4.22
C LEU A 115 25.26 10.52 4.20
N SER A 116 26.30 11.00 4.89
CA SER A 116 26.67 12.42 4.92
C SER A 116 28.04 12.76 4.34
N LEU A 117 28.77 11.77 3.79
CA LEU A 117 30.14 11.98 3.29
C LEU A 117 30.19 11.98 1.75
N ASP A 118 30.31 13.18 1.20
CA ASP A 118 30.64 13.45 -0.22
C ASP A 118 32.14 13.16 -0.56
N ASP A 119 32.89 12.46 0.31
CA ASP A 119 34.35 12.30 0.21
C ASP A 119 34.80 10.91 -0.28
N ARG A 120 35.24 10.86 -1.55
CA ARG A 120 35.79 9.68 -2.24
C ARG A 120 37.00 9.05 -1.51
N GLU A 121 37.78 9.83 -0.78
CA GLU A 121 38.97 9.33 -0.06
C GLU A 121 38.60 8.60 1.24
N GLY A 122 37.44 8.91 1.82
CA GLY A 122 36.87 8.25 3.00
C GLY A 122 36.39 6.83 2.71
N LEU A 123 35.66 6.64 1.60
CA LEU A 123 35.15 5.34 1.16
C LEU A 123 36.28 4.36 0.87
N ASP A 124 37.36 4.85 0.25
CA ASP A 124 38.54 4.09 -0.09
C ASP A 124 39.32 3.61 1.15
N ARG A 125 39.32 4.41 2.23
CA ARG A 125 39.89 4.03 3.54
C ARG A 125 39.05 2.98 4.27
N LEU A 126 37.72 2.99 4.09
CA LEU A 126 36.79 2.03 4.71
C LEU A 126 36.81 0.67 4.00
N ALA A 127 36.86 0.67 2.66
CA ALA A 127 37.05 -0.54 1.85
C ALA A 127 38.35 -1.29 2.25
N ARG A 128 39.45 -0.55 2.41
CA ARG A 128 40.74 -1.13 2.87
C ARG A 128 40.72 -1.68 4.30
N ARG A 129 39.70 -1.35 5.11
CA ARG A 129 39.54 -1.82 6.50
C ARG A 129 38.49 -2.92 6.66
N GLY A 130 37.83 -3.34 5.57
CA GLY A 130 36.86 -4.46 5.58
C GLY A 130 35.51 -4.12 6.22
N HIS A 131 35.11 -2.84 6.22
CA HIS A 131 33.86 -2.37 6.82
C HIS A 131 32.70 -2.21 5.83
N LEU A 132 32.87 -2.69 4.59
CA LEU A 132 31.85 -2.71 3.54
C LEU A 132 31.53 -4.15 3.17
N ASP A 133 30.30 -4.41 2.73
CA ASP A 133 29.94 -5.72 2.20
C ASP A 133 30.67 -6.02 0.88
N ALA A 134 30.65 -7.29 0.50
CA ALA A 134 31.43 -7.79 -0.64
C ALA A 134 30.93 -7.24 -2.00
N ASP A 135 29.64 -6.92 -2.11
CA ASP A 135 29.03 -6.42 -3.34
C ASP A 135 29.36 -4.95 -3.54
N THR A 136 29.28 -4.15 -2.47
CA THR A 136 29.70 -2.74 -2.44
C THR A 136 31.21 -2.60 -2.71
N THR A 137 32.03 -3.46 -2.10
CA THR A 137 33.47 -3.50 -2.36
C THR A 137 33.76 -3.85 -3.82
N SER A 138 33.04 -4.83 -4.38
CA SER A 138 33.19 -5.24 -5.78
C SER A 138 32.74 -4.18 -6.78
N ALA A 139 31.73 -3.37 -6.46
CA ALA A 139 31.28 -2.26 -7.29
C ALA A 139 32.35 -1.16 -7.37
N ILE A 140 32.97 -0.82 -6.23
CA ILE A 140 34.09 0.14 -6.14
C ILE A 140 35.34 -0.40 -6.87
N GLU A 141 35.62 -1.71 -6.78
CA GLU A 141 36.75 -2.34 -7.47
C GLU A 141 36.57 -2.48 -9.00
N ARG A 142 35.33 -2.65 -9.48
CA ARG A 142 35.03 -2.69 -10.93
C ARG A 142 35.24 -1.33 -11.60
N ASP A 143 34.97 -0.23 -10.90
CA ASP A 143 35.19 1.13 -11.39
C ASP A 143 36.70 1.48 -11.44
N THR A 144 37.50 1.00 -10.49
CA THR A 144 38.95 1.26 -10.44
C THR A 144 39.76 0.54 -11.52
N ARG A 145 39.21 -0.49 -12.18
CA ARG A 145 39.85 -1.21 -13.30
C ARG A 145 39.16 -0.92 -14.62
N GLY A 146 39.12 0.35 -15.01
CA GLY A 146 38.57 0.77 -16.31
C GLY A 146 39.12 -0.07 -17.48
N ARG A 147 38.24 -0.84 -18.13
CA ARG A 147 38.45 -1.28 -19.51
C ARG A 147 37.99 -0.14 -20.41
N ALA A 148 38.91 0.40 -21.21
CA ALA A 148 38.60 1.39 -22.22
C ALA A 148 37.50 0.87 -23.15
N GLY A 149 36.34 1.55 -23.18
CA GLY A 149 35.25 1.29 -24.13
C GLY A 149 33.83 1.15 -23.59
N VAL A 150 33.60 1.21 -22.27
CA VAL A 150 32.24 1.22 -21.69
C VAL A 150 31.85 2.65 -21.31
N ALA A 151 30.64 3.08 -21.67
CA ALA A 151 30.10 4.39 -21.31
C ALA A 151 29.98 4.51 -19.78
N PRO A 152 30.26 5.69 -19.19
CA PRO A 152 30.18 5.87 -17.74
C PRO A 152 28.73 5.75 -17.27
N LEU A 153 28.48 4.85 -16.30
CA LEU A 153 27.23 4.77 -15.56
C LEU A 153 27.07 6.04 -14.70
N ASN A 154 25.93 6.71 -14.84
CA ASN A 154 25.60 7.95 -14.14
C ASN A 154 25.22 7.63 -12.68
N TRP A 155 26.22 7.41 -11.82
CA TRP A 155 26.08 7.05 -10.40
C TRP A 155 25.29 8.05 -9.54
N ARG A 156 24.96 9.24 -10.07
CA ARG A 156 24.19 10.26 -9.37
C ARG A 156 22.69 9.95 -9.29
N ASP A 157 22.15 9.18 -10.23
CA ASP A 157 20.70 8.92 -10.28
C ASP A 157 20.27 7.81 -9.30
N GLU A 158 21.16 6.88 -8.94
CA GLU A 158 20.91 5.89 -7.87
C GLU A 158 21.09 6.47 -6.46
N LEU A 159 21.93 7.50 -6.29
CA LEU A 159 22.21 8.08 -4.97
C LEU A 159 21.12 9.08 -4.51
N TYR A 160 20.50 9.81 -5.43
CA TYR A 160 19.42 10.76 -5.12
C TYR A 160 18.12 10.08 -4.64
N ALA A 161 18.02 8.76 -4.77
CA ALA A 161 16.89 7.99 -4.25
C ALA A 161 16.90 7.79 -2.72
N ASN A 162 18.02 8.06 -2.01
CA ASN A 162 18.23 7.57 -0.64
C ASN A 162 18.74 8.62 0.38
N VAL A 163 18.19 9.84 0.39
CA VAL A 163 18.49 10.81 1.48
C VAL A 163 17.39 10.75 2.55
N CYS A 164 17.68 10.14 3.71
CA CYS A 164 16.83 10.16 4.90
C CYS A 164 17.30 11.22 5.91
N ARG A 165 16.41 12.14 6.31
CA ARG A 165 16.59 12.95 7.53
C ARG A 165 15.70 12.34 8.62
N LEU A 166 16.28 11.86 9.71
CA LEU A 166 15.56 11.35 10.87
C LEU A 166 15.44 12.45 11.93
N GLN A 167 14.24 12.82 12.34
CA GLN A 167 13.99 13.59 13.57
C GLN A 167 13.27 12.66 14.57
N ALA A 168 13.80 12.59 15.80
CA ALA A 168 13.20 11.86 16.90
C ALA A 168 12.80 12.85 18.00
N ASP A 169 11.50 13.00 18.24
CA ASP A 169 10.96 13.69 19.42
C ASP A 169 10.36 12.67 20.38
N GLY A 170 10.41 12.94 21.69
CA GLY A 170 9.89 12.02 22.70
C GLY A 170 9.10 12.70 23.80
N GLU A 171 7.98 12.11 24.20
CA GLU A 171 7.16 12.56 25.33
C GLU A 171 6.93 11.42 26.31
N LEU A 172 6.92 11.73 27.60
CA LEU A 172 6.55 10.79 28.67
C LEU A 172 5.05 10.87 28.91
N ASP A 173 4.35 9.74 28.89
CA ASP A 173 2.94 9.70 29.28
C ASP A 173 2.75 9.79 30.81
N GLU A 174 1.51 9.93 31.26
CA GLU A 174 1.15 10.07 32.68
C GLU A 174 1.56 8.85 33.55
N ARG A 175 2.03 7.77 32.93
CA ARG A 175 2.51 6.54 33.56
C ARG A 175 4.02 6.32 33.40
N GLY A 176 4.74 7.32 32.87
CA GLY A 176 6.19 7.30 32.71
C GLY A 176 6.70 6.49 31.51
N ARG A 177 5.84 6.18 30.53
CA ARG A 177 6.25 5.49 29.29
C ARG A 177 6.71 6.51 28.25
N LEU A 178 7.86 6.25 27.63
CA LEU A 178 8.42 7.11 26.58
C LEU A 178 7.79 6.77 25.23
N ARG A 179 7.06 7.72 24.64
CA ARG A 179 6.63 7.67 23.24
C ARG A 179 7.68 8.36 22.38
N VAL A 180 8.14 7.71 21.32
CA VAL A 180 9.10 8.29 20.37
C VAL A 180 8.42 8.45 19.01
N TYR A 181 8.51 9.66 18.47
CA TYR A 181 8.00 10.03 17.15
C TYR A 181 9.17 10.10 16.17
N ALA A 182 9.15 9.29 15.12
CA ALA A 182 10.14 9.37 14.05
C ALA A 182 9.50 10.02 12.82
N THR A 183 10.06 11.14 12.36
CA THR A 183 9.62 11.78 11.11
C THR A 183 10.65 11.55 10.01
N TYR A 184 10.21 11.14 8.82
CA TYR A 184 11.06 11.00 7.65
C TYR A 184 10.40 11.61 6.40
N ILE A 185 11.21 11.91 5.38
CA ILE A 185 10.76 12.46 4.10
C ILE A 185 11.06 11.44 3.01
N ARG A 186 10.02 10.93 2.34
CA ARG A 186 10.13 10.06 1.15
C ARG A 186 9.51 10.80 -0.04
N ARG A 187 10.26 10.94 -1.13
CA ARG A 187 9.81 11.62 -2.37
C ARG A 187 9.21 13.03 -2.17
N GLY A 188 9.77 13.82 -1.24
CA GLY A 188 9.30 15.18 -0.96
C GLY A 188 8.01 15.27 -0.14
N ARG A 189 7.51 14.16 0.43
CA ARG A 189 6.38 14.15 1.38
C ARG A 189 6.83 13.77 2.78
N LEU A 190 6.36 14.52 3.78
CA LEU A 190 6.61 14.29 5.21
C LEU A 190 5.76 13.11 5.69
N SER A 191 6.36 12.10 6.32
CA SER A 191 5.68 10.95 6.91
C SER A 191 6.13 10.77 8.38
N VAL A 192 5.19 10.41 9.26
CA VAL A 192 5.44 10.20 10.70
C VAL A 192 5.19 8.73 11.02
N ALA A 193 6.18 8.06 11.60
CA ALA A 193 6.05 6.70 12.13
C ALA A 193 5.98 6.75 13.67
N HIS A 194 5.08 5.96 14.24
CA HIS A 194 4.91 5.81 15.69
C HIS A 194 5.56 4.52 16.16
N ALA A 195 6.34 4.60 17.23
CA ALA A 195 6.80 3.42 17.96
C ALA A 195 6.54 3.62 19.46
N GLU A 196 5.76 2.72 20.07
CA GLU A 196 5.62 2.65 21.53
C GLU A 196 6.60 1.59 22.08
N ALA A 197 7.53 2.00 22.93
CA ALA A 197 8.40 1.07 23.66
C ALA A 197 7.98 1.02 25.13
N VAL A 198 7.60 -0.17 25.61
CA VAL A 198 7.33 -0.42 27.04
C VAL A 198 8.68 -0.58 27.76
N MET A 199 9.07 0.42 28.55
CA MET A 199 10.17 0.26 29.50
C MET A 199 9.68 -0.58 30.68
N ALA A 200 10.35 -1.70 30.93
CA ALA A 200 10.07 -2.58 32.06
C ALA A 200 10.09 -1.81 33.39
N GLU A 201 9.12 -2.12 34.25
CA GLU A 201 8.97 -1.59 35.61
C GLU A 201 10.23 -1.86 36.44
N LEU A 202 11.08 -0.84 36.64
CA LEU A 202 12.14 -0.87 37.64
C LEU A 202 11.63 -0.17 38.89
N ALA A 203 11.09 -0.97 39.83
CA ALA A 203 10.79 -0.50 41.17
C ALA A 203 12.10 -0.05 41.90
N PRO A 204 12.06 1.01 42.72
CA PRO A 204 13.25 1.50 43.42
C PRO A 204 13.60 0.61 44.64
N PRO A 205 14.88 0.52 45.04
CA PRO A 205 15.29 -0.27 46.20
C PRO A 205 14.99 0.49 47.50
N GLU A 206 14.28 -0.15 48.43
CA GLU A 206 14.17 0.32 49.82
C GLU A 206 15.49 0.07 50.57
N GLY A 207 15.95 1.09 51.28
CA GLY A 207 17.20 1.07 52.05
C GLY A 207 17.08 0.30 53.36
N GLU A 208 18.12 -0.47 53.69
CA GLU A 208 18.32 -1.03 55.01
C GLU A 208 19.02 -0.03 55.94
N GLY A 209 18.49 0.08 57.16
CA GLY A 209 19.20 0.60 58.32
C GLY A 209 18.56 0.10 59.62
N GLY A 210 19.28 -0.75 60.36
CA GLY A 210 19.16 -0.78 61.84
C GLY A 210 18.64 -2.04 62.56
N THR A 211 19.48 -3.09 62.62
CA THR A 211 20.01 -3.79 63.84
C THR A 211 19.12 -4.45 64.93
N VAL A 212 19.49 -5.71 65.25
CA VAL A 212 19.41 -6.56 66.50
C VAL A 212 18.00 -7.05 66.92
N ASP A 213 17.73 -8.31 67.32
CA ASP A 213 18.50 -9.28 68.12
C ASP A 213 18.08 -10.76 67.91
N GLU A 214 18.98 -11.63 68.34
CA GLU A 214 19.14 -13.07 68.31
C GLU A 214 17.99 -13.91 68.90
N ARG A 215 17.75 -15.10 68.31
CA ARG A 215 18.03 -16.42 68.93
C ARG A 215 17.56 -17.58 68.05
N GLY A 216 18.55 -18.37 67.58
CA GLY A 216 18.52 -19.84 67.68
C GLY A 216 17.98 -20.64 66.49
N GLY A 217 18.88 -21.42 65.86
CA GLY A 217 18.56 -22.84 65.60
C GLY A 217 18.60 -23.39 64.17
N ARG A 218 19.78 -23.39 63.54
CA ARG A 218 20.37 -24.43 62.64
C ARG A 218 19.47 -25.25 61.66
N ARG A 219 19.79 -25.01 60.37
CA ARG A 219 20.23 -25.93 59.30
C ARG A 219 19.24 -26.94 58.69
N GLY A 220 19.08 -26.82 57.36
CA GLY A 220 19.17 -28.00 56.48
C GLY A 220 18.32 -28.08 55.20
N GLN A 221 18.46 -27.11 54.30
CA GLN A 221 18.62 -27.28 52.83
C GLN A 221 17.51 -27.93 51.95
N TRP A 222 17.17 -27.13 50.90
CA TRP A 222 16.60 -27.42 49.57
C TRP A 222 15.08 -27.34 49.34
N GLY A 223 14.69 -26.32 48.55
CA GLY A 223 13.71 -26.47 47.47
C GLY A 223 12.36 -25.74 47.61
N ILE A 224 12.35 -24.42 47.37
CA ILE A 224 11.14 -23.63 47.07
C ILE A 224 10.90 -23.68 45.56
N VAL A 225 9.71 -24.07 45.10
CA VAL A 225 8.85 -23.31 44.17
C VAL A 225 7.42 -23.83 44.31
N ALA A 226 6.51 -22.97 44.76
CA ALA A 226 5.07 -23.16 44.68
C ALA A 226 4.57 -22.61 43.34
N GLY A 227 3.85 -23.43 42.58
CA GLY A 227 3.19 -23.05 41.33
C GLY A 227 1.94 -23.88 41.11
N VAL A 228 0.81 -23.17 41.09
CA VAL A 228 -0.47 -23.47 40.41
C VAL A 228 -1.25 -24.71 40.86
N LEU A 229 -2.48 -24.50 41.36
CA LEU A 229 -3.73 -24.99 40.75
C LEU A 229 -4.91 -24.75 41.71
N LEU A 230 -5.76 -23.78 41.35
CA LEU A 230 -7.16 -23.74 41.78
C LEU A 230 -7.99 -24.20 40.57
N ALA A 231 -8.53 -25.40 40.66
CA ALA A 231 -9.49 -25.95 39.71
C ALA A 231 -10.81 -26.19 40.43
N GLY A 232 -11.91 -25.87 39.75
CA GLY A 232 -13.19 -26.54 39.98
C GLY A 232 -14.38 -25.64 40.29
N LEU A 233 -15.01 -25.14 39.22
CA LEU A 233 -16.46 -25.24 38.91
C LEU A 233 -17.46 -25.16 40.08
N VAL A 234 -18.43 -24.23 39.98
CA VAL A 234 -19.89 -24.51 39.91
C VAL A 234 -20.65 -23.25 39.42
N VAL A 235 -21.23 -23.38 38.21
CA VAL A 235 -22.61 -23.03 37.77
C VAL A 235 -23.26 -21.71 38.22
N ALA A 236 -23.50 -20.82 37.25
CA ALA A 236 -24.74 -20.03 37.01
C ALA A 236 -24.61 -19.43 35.59
N GLY A 237 -25.56 -19.49 34.67
CA GLY A 237 -26.93 -18.99 34.84
C GLY A 237 -26.98 -17.50 34.47
N ALA A 238 -27.18 -17.21 33.18
CA ALA A 238 -27.66 -15.95 32.60
C ALA A 238 -27.12 -14.59 33.16
N VAL A 239 -26.07 -14.03 32.55
CA VAL A 239 -25.60 -12.62 32.64
C VAL A 239 -24.55 -12.46 31.52
N ALA A 240 -24.36 -11.41 30.74
CA ALA A 240 -25.09 -10.23 30.32
C ALA A 240 -24.28 -9.64 29.14
N ALA A 241 -24.94 -8.93 28.23
CA ALA A 241 -24.25 -7.98 27.36
C ALA A 241 -23.45 -6.99 28.23
N VAL A 242 -22.13 -6.91 28.02
CA VAL A 242 -21.20 -5.75 28.10
C VAL A 242 -19.85 -6.35 27.65
N ALA A 243 -19.24 -5.97 26.53
CA ALA A 243 -18.63 -4.65 26.32
C ALA A 243 -18.71 -4.23 24.84
N GLY A 244 -19.04 -2.96 24.64
CA GLY A 244 -19.15 -2.33 23.32
C GLY A 244 -20.15 -1.18 23.26
N LEU A 245 -20.56 -0.60 24.39
CA LEU A 245 -21.33 0.64 24.40
C LEU A 245 -20.69 1.66 25.35
N SER A 246 -19.84 2.50 24.77
CA SER A 246 -19.69 3.89 25.18
C SER A 246 -19.46 4.71 23.91
N GLY A 247 -20.53 5.31 23.38
CA GLY A 247 -20.42 6.16 22.18
C GLY A 247 -21.71 6.69 21.55
N ALA A 248 -22.91 6.46 22.09
CA ALA A 248 -24.08 7.23 21.65
C ALA A 248 -24.09 8.59 22.37
N GLY A 249 -23.41 9.58 21.78
CA GLY A 249 -23.48 10.97 22.25
C GLY A 249 -22.29 11.88 21.93
N ASN A 250 -21.89 11.98 20.66
CA ASN A 250 -21.30 13.17 19.99
C ASN A 250 -20.58 12.71 18.71
N GLY A 251 -21.25 12.80 17.55
CA GLY A 251 -20.67 12.94 16.19
C GLY A 251 -19.31 12.32 15.81
N GLY A 252 -18.84 11.24 16.44
CA GLY A 252 -17.52 10.66 16.21
C GLY A 252 -17.62 9.22 15.73
N ALA A 253 -16.72 8.83 14.82
CA ALA A 253 -16.65 7.48 14.28
C ALA A 253 -16.23 6.45 15.33
N VAL A 254 -16.77 5.22 15.24
CA VAL A 254 -16.30 4.06 16.02
C VAL A 254 -14.94 3.65 15.47
N ARG A 255 -13.90 3.72 16.30
CA ARG A 255 -12.53 3.34 15.93
C ARG A 255 -12.39 1.81 15.98
N LEU A 256 -11.71 1.25 14.98
CA LEU A 256 -11.45 -0.16 14.80
C LEU A 256 -9.95 -0.38 14.59
N ASP A 257 -9.29 -0.95 15.59
CA ASP A 257 -7.86 -1.22 15.66
C ASP A 257 -7.53 -2.66 16.06
N GLU A 258 -8.54 -3.49 16.32
CA GLU A 258 -8.39 -4.88 16.74
C GLU A 258 -9.05 -5.85 15.74
N PRO A 259 -8.54 -7.09 15.61
CA PRO A 259 -9.17 -8.13 14.80
C PRO A 259 -10.61 -8.46 15.25
N ILE A 260 -11.46 -8.77 14.28
CA ILE A 260 -12.81 -9.28 14.48
C ILE A 260 -12.75 -10.81 14.54
N THR A 261 -12.90 -11.34 15.75
CA THR A 261 -12.77 -12.78 16.06
C THR A 261 -14.10 -13.48 16.32
N ALA A 262 -15.20 -12.76 16.22
CA ALA A 262 -16.56 -13.28 16.34
C ALA A 262 -17.52 -12.47 15.47
N ASP A 263 -18.67 -13.06 15.15
CA ASP A 263 -19.72 -12.42 14.35
C ASP A 263 -20.00 -11.00 14.84
N THR A 264 -19.86 -10.06 13.92
CA THR A 264 -19.95 -8.62 14.21
C THR A 264 -20.86 -7.95 13.19
N THR A 265 -21.68 -7.02 13.65
CA THR A 265 -22.54 -6.22 12.79
C THR A 265 -22.15 -4.76 12.86
N TRP A 266 -21.87 -4.16 11.70
CA TRP A 266 -21.72 -2.72 11.53
C TRP A 266 -23.04 -2.13 11.08
N SER A 267 -23.61 -1.27 11.93
CA SER A 267 -24.99 -0.77 11.81
C SER A 267 -25.08 0.56 11.07
N THR A 268 -26.18 0.73 10.35
CA THR A 268 -26.48 1.99 9.64
C THR A 268 -26.57 3.17 10.62
N GLY A 269 -26.18 4.36 10.16
CA GLY A 269 -26.13 5.58 10.99
C GLY A 269 -24.91 5.67 11.91
N THR A 270 -24.04 4.65 11.91
CA THR A 270 -22.72 4.69 12.56
C THR A 270 -21.64 4.77 11.48
N THR A 271 -20.69 5.69 11.65
CA THR A 271 -19.45 5.68 10.88
C THR A 271 -18.44 4.80 11.61
N TYR A 272 -17.89 3.82 10.92
CA TYR A 272 -16.81 2.96 11.42
C TYR A 272 -15.49 3.45 10.82
N ARG A 273 -14.41 3.50 11.60
CA ARG A 273 -13.11 3.98 11.15
C ARG A 273 -12.03 2.96 11.44
N LEU A 274 -11.46 2.38 10.39
CA LEU A 274 -10.30 1.50 10.44
C LEU A 274 -9.07 2.35 10.76
N MET A 275 -8.36 1.99 11.82
CA MET A 275 -7.17 2.71 12.27
C MET A 275 -5.87 2.04 11.85
N ASP A 276 -5.94 0.77 11.51
CA ASP A 276 -4.87 -0.09 11.01
C ASP A 276 -5.50 -1.17 10.10
N THR A 277 -4.72 -2.15 9.66
CA THR A 277 -5.23 -3.36 9.00
C THR A 277 -6.11 -4.15 9.98
N VAL A 278 -7.43 -4.13 9.74
CA VAL A 278 -8.41 -4.89 10.52
C VAL A 278 -8.67 -6.22 9.82
N PHE A 279 -8.39 -7.30 10.53
CA PHE A 279 -8.66 -8.66 10.06
C PHE A 279 -10.01 -9.14 10.57
N VAL A 280 -10.82 -9.73 9.69
CA VAL A 280 -11.92 -10.62 10.09
C VAL A 280 -11.37 -12.04 10.05
N GLU A 281 -11.25 -12.64 11.23
CA GLU A 281 -10.53 -13.91 11.42
C GLU A 281 -11.45 -15.12 11.25
N ASP A 282 -10.82 -16.29 11.12
CA ASP A 282 -11.46 -17.57 10.86
C ASP A 282 -12.66 -17.84 11.78
N GLY A 283 -13.79 -18.22 11.18
CA GLY A 283 -15.06 -18.50 11.87
C GLY A 283 -15.91 -17.27 12.19
N ALA A 284 -15.45 -16.05 11.91
CA ALA A 284 -16.23 -14.82 12.10
C ALA A 284 -16.91 -14.36 10.81
N THR A 285 -18.14 -13.86 10.93
CA THR A 285 -18.85 -13.14 9.87
C THR A 285 -18.94 -11.65 10.18
N LEU A 286 -18.47 -10.80 9.26
CA LEU A 286 -18.70 -9.35 9.32
C LEU A 286 -19.95 -8.99 8.51
N THR A 287 -21.03 -8.63 9.19
CA THR A 287 -22.26 -8.12 8.55
C THR A 287 -22.24 -6.59 8.53
N ILE A 288 -22.45 -5.97 7.37
CA ILE A 288 -22.50 -4.52 7.21
C ILE A 288 -23.88 -4.13 6.70
N GLU A 289 -24.61 -3.33 7.48
CA GLU A 289 -25.95 -2.90 7.09
C GLU A 289 -25.92 -1.88 5.94
N PRO A 290 -26.93 -1.86 5.05
CA PRO A 290 -27.00 -0.90 3.94
C PRO A 290 -26.90 0.57 4.41
N GLY A 291 -26.16 1.39 3.68
CA GLY A 291 -25.97 2.82 4.01
C GLY A 291 -24.93 3.08 5.10
N THR A 292 -24.19 2.07 5.55
CA THR A 292 -23.06 2.24 6.48
C THR A 292 -21.87 2.88 5.76
N THR A 293 -21.18 3.78 6.46
CA THR A 293 -19.92 4.37 6.00
C THR A 293 -18.76 3.84 6.82
N ILE A 294 -17.73 3.37 6.12
CA ILE A 294 -16.49 2.85 6.67
C ILE A 294 -15.36 3.74 6.16
N GLU A 295 -14.55 4.25 7.07
CA GLU A 295 -13.45 5.16 6.79
C GLU A 295 -12.10 4.50 7.07
N GLY A 296 -11.19 4.46 6.10
CA GLY A 296 -9.82 3.99 6.29
C GLY A 296 -8.88 5.13 6.69
N ALA A 297 -8.17 4.99 7.81
CA ALA A 297 -7.02 5.84 8.12
C ALA A 297 -5.84 5.54 7.17
N PHE A 298 -4.82 6.40 7.18
CA PHE A 298 -3.62 6.22 6.35
C PHE A 298 -2.98 4.85 6.54
N GLY A 299 -2.94 4.07 5.46
CA GLY A 299 -2.40 2.70 5.43
C GLY A 299 -3.31 1.62 6.03
N ALA A 300 -4.48 1.96 6.58
CA ALA A 300 -5.43 0.99 7.12
C ALA A 300 -6.11 0.20 6.00
N ALA A 301 -6.43 -1.08 6.24
CA ALA A 301 -7.13 -1.94 5.29
C ALA A 301 -8.16 -2.82 6.01
N LEU A 302 -9.09 -3.41 5.26
CA LEU A 302 -9.99 -4.45 5.76
C LEU A 302 -9.65 -5.77 5.07
N VAL A 303 -9.28 -6.78 5.84
CA VAL A 303 -8.92 -8.11 5.32
C VAL A 303 -9.89 -9.15 5.84
N ILE A 304 -10.63 -9.78 4.94
CA ILE A 304 -11.46 -10.95 5.22
C ILE A 304 -10.57 -12.18 4.99
N THR A 305 -10.13 -12.82 6.06
CA THR A 305 -9.20 -13.96 5.98
C THR A 305 -9.89 -15.20 5.39
N ARG A 306 -9.11 -16.19 4.92
CA ARG A 306 -9.60 -17.38 4.21
C ARG A 306 -10.77 -18.12 4.87
N GLY A 307 -10.87 -18.09 6.21
CA GLY A 307 -11.92 -18.76 6.97
C GLY A 307 -13.05 -17.84 7.47
N ALA A 308 -13.03 -16.58 7.07
CA ALA A 308 -14.03 -15.56 7.43
C ALA A 308 -14.98 -15.26 6.27
N ASP A 309 -16.05 -14.53 6.57
CA ASP A 309 -17.06 -14.16 5.58
C ASP A 309 -17.51 -12.70 5.77
N ILE A 310 -17.80 -11.99 4.66
CA ILE A 310 -18.39 -10.65 4.68
C ILE A 310 -19.82 -10.65 4.11
N GLN A 311 -20.74 -10.00 4.82
CA GLN A 311 -22.11 -9.78 4.38
C GLN A 311 -22.37 -8.28 4.22
N ALA A 312 -21.96 -7.73 3.08
CA ALA A 312 -22.08 -6.32 2.71
C ALA A 312 -23.10 -6.14 1.58
N SER A 313 -24.39 -6.30 1.91
CA SER A 313 -25.51 -6.12 0.97
C SER A 313 -26.14 -4.74 1.13
N GLY A 314 -25.61 -3.75 0.41
CA GLY A 314 -26.17 -2.42 0.25
C GLY A 314 -27.47 -2.40 -0.56
N ARG A 315 -27.95 -1.20 -0.90
CA ARG A 315 -29.10 -0.99 -1.79
C ARG A 315 -28.83 0.17 -2.74
N PRO A 316 -29.53 0.29 -3.88
CA PRO A 316 -29.34 1.43 -4.78
C PRO A 316 -29.51 2.79 -4.09
N ASP A 317 -30.49 2.91 -3.19
CA ASP A 317 -30.77 4.14 -2.43
C ASP A 317 -29.91 4.30 -1.17
N ARG A 318 -29.21 3.25 -0.76
CA ARG A 318 -28.39 3.17 0.46
C ARG A 318 -27.16 2.28 0.23
N PRO A 319 -26.23 2.70 -0.65
CA PRO A 319 -25.02 1.92 -0.88
C PRO A 319 -24.16 1.89 0.39
N ILE A 320 -23.40 0.82 0.59
CA ILE A 320 -22.33 0.78 1.60
C ILE A 320 -21.13 1.51 1.01
N VAL A 321 -20.46 2.35 1.79
CA VAL A 321 -19.34 3.18 1.31
C VAL A 321 -18.12 2.93 2.18
N PHE A 322 -17.08 2.39 1.57
CA PHE A 322 -15.71 2.38 2.09
C PHE A 322 -14.94 3.55 1.46
N THR A 323 -14.33 4.42 2.27
CA THR A 323 -13.70 5.65 1.79
C THR A 323 -12.56 6.10 2.70
N SER A 324 -11.83 7.13 2.28
CA SER A 324 -10.77 7.75 3.09
C SER A 324 -11.33 8.44 4.34
N ALA A 325 -10.60 8.33 5.46
CA ALA A 325 -10.86 9.07 6.69
C ALA A 325 -10.52 10.57 6.62
N GLN A 326 -9.90 11.02 5.51
CA GLN A 326 -9.66 12.45 5.29
C GLN A 326 -10.99 13.20 5.06
N PRO A 327 -11.06 14.48 5.46
CA PRO A 327 -12.22 15.32 5.17
C PRO A 327 -12.53 15.36 3.66
N PRO A 328 -13.82 15.44 3.27
CA PRO A 328 -14.17 15.68 1.87
C PRO A 328 -13.44 16.90 1.30
N GLY A 329 -12.86 16.77 0.10
CA GLY A 329 -12.02 17.79 -0.51
C GLY A 329 -10.52 17.62 -0.22
N GLU A 330 -10.15 16.79 0.75
CA GLU A 330 -8.77 16.48 1.12
C GLU A 330 -8.38 15.02 0.87
N ARG A 331 -9.31 14.16 0.43
CA ARG A 331 -9.05 12.74 0.18
C ARG A 331 -8.23 12.56 -1.07
N ARG A 332 -7.39 11.54 -1.06
CA ARG A 332 -6.45 11.22 -2.12
C ARG A 332 -6.44 9.73 -2.35
N SER A 333 -6.26 9.35 -3.61
CA SER A 333 -5.82 7.99 -3.96
C SER A 333 -4.63 7.62 -3.08
N GLY A 334 -4.68 6.47 -2.40
CA GLY A 334 -3.58 6.05 -1.54
C GLY A 334 -3.83 6.23 -0.05
N ASP A 335 -4.96 6.85 0.30
CA ASP A 335 -5.24 7.23 1.68
C ASP A 335 -5.49 6.03 2.59
N TRP A 336 -5.78 4.86 2.05
CA TRP A 336 -5.98 3.62 2.81
C TRP A 336 -5.88 2.41 1.86
N GLY A 337 -5.60 1.22 2.39
CA GLY A 337 -5.26 0.03 1.62
C GLY A 337 -6.41 -0.70 0.93
N GLY A 338 -7.67 -0.31 1.10
CA GLY A 338 -8.79 -0.99 0.44
C GLY A 338 -9.31 -2.23 1.15
N VAL A 339 -10.04 -3.06 0.41
CA VAL A 339 -10.68 -4.28 0.92
C VAL A 339 -10.05 -5.51 0.28
N VAL A 340 -9.72 -6.50 1.10
CA VAL A 340 -9.11 -7.76 0.67
C VAL A 340 -10.02 -8.92 1.06
N LEU A 341 -10.37 -9.76 0.09
CA LEU A 341 -11.13 -11.00 0.28
C LEU A 341 -10.22 -12.19 -0.02
N LEU A 342 -10.01 -13.06 0.96
CA LEU A 342 -9.20 -14.26 0.82
C LEU A 342 -10.08 -15.50 0.94
N GLY A 343 -9.87 -16.48 0.06
CA GLY A 343 -10.70 -17.69 -0.01
C GLY A 343 -9.90 -18.97 -0.24
N GLY A 344 -10.61 -20.09 -0.20
CA GLY A 344 -10.08 -21.45 -0.33
C GLY A 344 -10.23 -22.09 -1.72
N ALA A 345 -10.48 -21.30 -2.76
CA ALA A 345 -10.59 -21.79 -4.14
C ALA A 345 -9.21 -21.98 -4.82
N PRO A 346 -9.13 -22.78 -5.90
CA PRO A 346 -7.86 -23.07 -6.57
C PRO A 346 -7.14 -21.84 -7.10
N VAL A 347 -5.83 -21.83 -6.88
CA VAL A 347 -4.83 -20.90 -7.44
C VAL A 347 -3.73 -21.75 -8.07
N ASN A 348 -2.91 -21.17 -8.95
CA ASN A 348 -1.86 -21.92 -9.66
C ASN A 348 -0.44 -21.72 -9.12
N VAL A 349 -0.33 -21.19 -7.90
CA VAL A 349 0.92 -21.00 -7.17
C VAL A 349 0.82 -21.63 -5.78
N ASP A 350 1.88 -22.32 -5.35
CA ASP A 350 1.95 -22.92 -4.02
C ASP A 350 2.18 -21.85 -2.96
N GLY A 351 1.47 -21.95 -1.83
CA GLY A 351 1.65 -21.03 -0.71
C GLY A 351 1.25 -19.58 -1.01
N ALA A 352 0.23 -19.39 -1.85
CA ALA A 352 -0.28 -18.07 -2.23
C ALA A 352 -0.55 -17.20 -1.00
N HIS A 353 -0.06 -15.97 -1.06
CA HIS A 353 -0.11 -15.01 0.02
C HIS A 353 -0.32 -13.62 -0.56
N VAL A 354 -1.28 -12.87 -0.02
CA VAL A 354 -1.67 -11.58 -0.57
C VAL A 354 -0.61 -10.53 -0.27
N GLU A 355 -0.38 -9.64 -1.22
CA GLU A 355 0.48 -8.49 -1.00
C GLU A 355 -0.11 -7.56 0.08
N GLY A 356 0.72 -6.67 0.61
CA GLY A 356 0.40 -5.78 1.74
C GLY A 356 0.43 -6.43 3.11
N ILE A 357 0.45 -7.77 3.20
CA ILE A 357 0.51 -8.53 4.46
C ILE A 357 1.90 -9.20 4.60
N PRO A 358 2.52 -9.19 5.80
CA PRO A 358 3.80 -9.85 6.01
C PRO A 358 3.72 -11.35 5.66
N ALA A 359 4.70 -11.85 4.90
CA ALA A 359 4.72 -13.23 4.41
C ALA A 359 4.67 -14.31 5.52
N ASP A 360 5.05 -13.97 6.76
CA ASP A 360 4.99 -14.83 7.93
C ASP A 360 3.66 -14.73 8.72
N ASP A 361 2.78 -13.80 8.36
CA ASP A 361 1.44 -13.67 8.95
C ASP A 361 0.44 -14.59 8.22
N PRO A 362 -0.04 -15.68 8.85
CA PRO A 362 -0.91 -16.64 8.18
C PRO A 362 -2.26 -16.04 7.73
N ARG A 363 -2.63 -14.85 8.21
CA ARG A 363 -3.87 -14.16 7.84
C ARG A 363 -3.86 -13.63 6.40
N GLY A 364 -2.68 -13.50 5.78
CA GLY A 364 -2.54 -13.16 4.36
C GLY A 364 -2.61 -14.36 3.41
N ALA A 365 -2.68 -15.60 3.91
CA ALA A 365 -2.69 -16.79 3.08
C ALA A 365 -4.06 -17.05 2.42
N PHE A 366 -4.04 -17.44 1.14
CA PHE A 366 -5.23 -17.82 0.38
C PHE A 366 -4.98 -19.04 -0.51
N GLY A 367 -6.02 -19.48 -1.20
CA GLY A 367 -5.98 -20.67 -2.05
C GLY A 367 -6.39 -21.95 -1.32
N GLY A 368 -6.80 -22.94 -2.10
CA GLY A 368 -7.22 -24.26 -1.64
C GLY A 368 -7.76 -25.10 -2.80
N ASP A 369 -8.59 -26.10 -2.52
CA ASP A 369 -9.15 -27.02 -3.50
C ASP A 369 -10.67 -26.90 -3.69
N ASP A 370 -11.31 -25.90 -3.06
CA ASP A 370 -12.76 -25.70 -3.12
C ASP A 370 -13.14 -24.58 -4.10
N PRO A 371 -13.44 -24.88 -5.37
CA PRO A 371 -13.86 -23.88 -6.34
C PRO A 371 -15.26 -23.31 -6.05
N ALA A 372 -15.93 -23.74 -4.99
CA ALA A 372 -17.19 -23.20 -4.51
C ALA A 372 -17.04 -22.43 -3.19
N HIS A 373 -15.82 -22.19 -2.70
CA HIS A 373 -15.58 -21.43 -1.49
C HIS A 373 -16.23 -20.04 -1.57
N SER A 374 -16.97 -19.64 -0.55
CA SER A 374 -17.56 -18.30 -0.45
C SER A 374 -16.66 -17.42 0.41
N CYS A 375 -16.33 -16.23 -0.09
CA CYS A 375 -15.78 -15.14 0.73
C CYS A 375 -16.90 -14.20 1.23
N GLY A 376 -18.15 -14.42 0.79
CA GLY A 376 -19.32 -13.66 1.20
C GLY A 376 -19.98 -12.90 0.05
N VAL A 377 -20.65 -11.80 0.40
CA VAL A 377 -21.46 -10.97 -0.49
C VAL A 377 -21.04 -9.51 -0.40
N MET A 378 -20.77 -8.91 -1.55
CA MET A 378 -20.66 -7.46 -1.73
C MET A 378 -21.62 -7.03 -2.84
N GLU A 379 -22.67 -6.29 -2.46
CA GLU A 379 -23.68 -5.77 -3.38
C GLU A 379 -24.03 -4.31 -3.09
N TYR A 380 -24.07 -3.44 -4.11
CA TYR A 380 -24.24 -1.99 -3.95
C TYR A 380 -23.22 -1.40 -2.97
N VAL A 381 -21.94 -1.66 -3.26
CA VAL A 381 -20.80 -1.21 -2.47
C VAL A 381 -19.97 -0.24 -3.29
N ARG A 382 -19.52 0.85 -2.63
CA ARG A 382 -18.50 1.75 -3.18
C ARG A 382 -17.22 1.65 -2.36
N ILE A 383 -16.09 1.58 -3.05
CA ILE A 383 -14.75 1.64 -2.47
C ILE A 383 -14.03 2.82 -3.12
N GLU A 384 -13.66 3.80 -2.32
CA GLU A 384 -13.17 5.09 -2.79
C GLU A 384 -11.80 5.42 -2.20
N PHE A 385 -10.92 6.01 -3.01
CA PHE A 385 -9.63 6.55 -2.57
C PHE A 385 -8.69 5.52 -1.91
N ALA A 386 -8.93 4.24 -2.21
CA ALA A 386 -8.19 3.11 -1.70
C ALA A 386 -6.83 2.93 -2.40
N GLY A 387 -6.21 1.78 -2.18
CA GLY A 387 -4.88 1.41 -2.62
C GLY A 387 -3.77 1.94 -1.71
N HIS A 388 -2.69 1.19 -1.51
CA HIS A 388 -1.57 1.65 -0.69
C HIS A 388 -0.28 0.87 -0.94
N GLU A 389 0.81 1.59 -1.24
CA GLU A 389 2.16 1.01 -1.31
C GLU A 389 2.72 0.81 0.09
N VAL A 390 2.64 -0.43 0.60
CA VAL A 390 3.21 -0.81 1.90
C VAL A 390 4.74 -0.82 1.82
N PHE A 391 5.28 -1.41 0.75
CA PHE A 391 6.69 -1.34 0.34
C PHE A 391 6.77 -1.29 -1.20
N ALA A 392 7.96 -1.04 -1.76
CA ALA A 392 8.10 -0.94 -3.22
C ALA A 392 7.73 -2.26 -3.93
N ASN A 393 6.77 -2.21 -4.86
CA ASN A 393 6.19 -3.36 -5.56
C ASN A 393 5.51 -4.36 -4.59
N ASN A 394 4.82 -3.81 -3.60
CA ASN A 394 3.99 -4.54 -2.65
C ASN A 394 2.86 -3.60 -2.23
N GLU A 395 1.84 -3.60 -3.05
CA GLU A 395 0.73 -2.66 -2.98
C GLU A 395 -0.59 -3.38 -2.68
N LEU A 396 -1.48 -2.71 -1.97
CA LEU A 396 -2.88 -3.12 -1.87
C LEU A 396 -3.71 -2.33 -2.89
N ASN A 397 -4.85 -2.89 -3.32
CA ASN A 397 -5.69 -2.36 -4.40
C ASN A 397 -6.96 -1.67 -3.89
N GLY A 398 -7.85 -1.29 -4.81
CA GLY A 398 -9.23 -0.96 -4.44
C GLY A 398 -9.93 -2.15 -3.79
N LEU A 399 -10.06 -3.23 -4.55
CA LEU A 399 -10.56 -4.52 -4.09
C LEU A 399 -9.60 -5.63 -4.54
N THR A 400 -9.05 -6.37 -3.59
CA THR A 400 -8.24 -7.56 -3.85
C THR A 400 -9.07 -8.81 -3.60
N VAL A 401 -9.07 -9.75 -4.54
CA VAL A 401 -9.85 -11.00 -4.43
C VAL A 401 -8.92 -12.20 -4.66
N GLY A 402 -8.39 -12.77 -3.58
CA GLY A 402 -7.47 -13.89 -3.62
C GLY A 402 -8.16 -15.23 -3.35
N GLY A 403 -8.20 -16.13 -4.33
CA GLY A 403 -8.69 -17.50 -4.16
C GLY A 403 -10.15 -17.59 -3.70
N CYS A 404 -11.01 -16.60 -4.00
CA CYS A 404 -12.44 -16.71 -3.72
C CYS A 404 -13.13 -17.58 -4.79
N GLY A 405 -14.10 -18.40 -4.39
CA GLY A 405 -14.82 -19.32 -5.27
C GLY A 405 -16.16 -18.79 -5.78
N ARG A 406 -16.80 -19.55 -6.67
CA ARG A 406 -18.01 -19.15 -7.42
C ARG A 406 -19.26 -18.83 -6.59
N ASN A 407 -19.26 -19.16 -5.29
CA ASN A 407 -20.36 -18.81 -4.40
C ASN A 407 -20.19 -17.43 -3.76
N THR A 408 -19.05 -16.78 -3.96
CA THR A 408 -18.84 -15.37 -3.60
C THR A 408 -19.64 -14.49 -4.56
N ILE A 409 -20.43 -13.55 -4.01
CA ILE A 409 -21.28 -12.66 -4.82
C ILE A 409 -20.64 -11.27 -4.86
N LEU A 410 -20.10 -10.89 -6.02
CA LEU A 410 -19.57 -9.55 -6.29
C LEU A 410 -20.39 -8.90 -7.41
N ARG A 411 -21.33 -8.01 -7.03
CA ARG A 411 -22.13 -7.29 -8.03
C ARG A 411 -22.52 -5.88 -7.62
N HIS A 412 -22.79 -4.99 -8.57
CA HIS A 412 -23.09 -3.58 -8.25
C HIS A 412 -21.98 -2.97 -7.37
N LEU A 413 -20.74 -3.07 -7.86
CA LEU A 413 -19.57 -2.53 -7.20
C LEU A 413 -19.09 -1.26 -7.90
N GLN A 414 -18.71 -0.25 -7.13
CA GLN A 414 -17.99 0.90 -7.65
C GLN A 414 -16.62 1.00 -6.98
N ILE A 415 -15.56 1.02 -7.78
CA ILE A 415 -14.23 1.35 -7.31
C ILE A 415 -13.82 2.67 -7.93
N HIS A 416 -13.43 3.63 -7.08
CA HIS A 416 -13.22 5.00 -7.49
C HIS A 416 -11.92 5.57 -6.94
N ARG A 417 -11.06 6.07 -7.84
CA ARG A 417 -9.85 6.83 -7.47
C ARG A 417 -8.90 6.08 -6.54
N GLY A 418 -8.70 4.77 -6.73
CA GLY A 418 -7.64 4.02 -6.08
C GLY A 418 -6.23 4.52 -6.47
N LEU A 419 -5.22 4.34 -5.63
CA LEU A 419 -3.81 4.61 -6.01
C LEU A 419 -3.26 3.56 -6.96
N ASP A 420 -3.80 2.36 -6.83
CA ASP A 420 -3.40 1.18 -7.57
C ASP A 420 -4.58 0.70 -8.42
N ASP A 421 -4.63 -0.60 -8.67
CA ASP A 421 -5.69 -1.28 -9.38
C ASP A 421 -7.08 -1.01 -8.80
N GLY A 422 -8.06 -1.00 -9.71
CA GLY A 422 -9.46 -0.99 -9.33
C GLY A 422 -9.84 -2.29 -8.61
N ILE A 423 -9.73 -3.39 -9.32
CA ILE A 423 -9.93 -4.73 -8.78
C ILE A 423 -8.84 -5.64 -9.31
N GLU A 424 -8.21 -6.41 -8.42
CA GLU A 424 -7.25 -7.45 -8.81
C GLU A 424 -7.71 -8.82 -8.29
N PHE A 425 -7.74 -9.81 -9.19
CA PHE A 425 -8.04 -11.20 -8.87
C PHE A 425 -6.78 -12.06 -8.84
N PHE A 426 -6.49 -12.65 -7.69
CA PHE A 426 -5.44 -13.65 -7.55
C PHE A 426 -6.05 -15.06 -7.53
N GLY A 427 -6.20 -15.66 -8.71
CA GLY A 427 -6.79 -17.00 -8.87
C GLY A 427 -8.24 -17.13 -8.40
N GLY A 428 -8.70 -18.35 -8.18
CA GLY A 428 -10.08 -18.65 -7.79
C GLY A 428 -11.07 -18.72 -8.95
N THR A 429 -12.37 -18.69 -8.63
CA THR A 429 -13.48 -18.85 -9.60
C THR A 429 -14.65 -17.89 -9.33
N THR A 430 -14.40 -16.81 -8.59
CA THR A 430 -15.42 -15.79 -8.30
C THR A 430 -15.89 -15.12 -9.59
N ASP A 431 -17.20 -14.89 -9.70
CA ASP A 431 -17.78 -14.12 -10.81
C ASP A 431 -17.96 -12.63 -10.43
N LEU A 432 -17.99 -11.75 -11.43
CA LEU A 432 -18.12 -10.29 -11.27
C LEU A 432 -19.21 -9.71 -12.17
N ALA A 433 -20.17 -8.98 -11.62
CA ALA A 433 -21.25 -8.41 -12.45
C ALA A 433 -21.63 -6.95 -12.09
N GLN A 434 -22.03 -6.15 -13.08
CA GLN A 434 -22.45 -4.74 -12.86
C GLN A 434 -21.42 -3.94 -12.04
N THR A 435 -20.19 -3.85 -12.54
CA THR A 435 -19.07 -3.22 -11.82
C THR A 435 -18.53 -2.01 -12.56
N LEU A 436 -18.37 -0.90 -11.84
CA LEU A 436 -17.85 0.37 -12.35
C LEU A 436 -16.51 0.69 -11.70
N ILE A 437 -15.46 0.75 -12.51
CA ILE A 437 -14.11 1.11 -12.08
C ILE A 437 -13.74 2.44 -12.72
N THR A 438 -13.40 3.43 -11.91
CA THR A 438 -13.26 4.81 -12.37
C THR A 438 -12.03 5.47 -11.81
N GLY A 439 -11.09 5.75 -12.71
CA GLY A 439 -9.77 6.23 -12.40
C GLY A 439 -9.11 5.34 -11.34
N PRO A 440 -8.69 4.12 -11.65
CA PRO A 440 -7.60 3.51 -10.89
C PRO A 440 -6.32 4.37 -11.06
N GLY A 441 -5.35 4.16 -10.19
CA GLY A 441 -4.04 4.78 -10.33
C GLY A 441 -3.09 3.95 -11.18
N ASP A 442 -3.39 2.65 -11.30
CA ASP A 442 -2.79 1.70 -12.22
C ASP A 442 -3.86 1.02 -13.11
N ASP A 443 -4.14 -0.27 -12.97
CA ASP A 443 -5.03 -1.00 -13.86
C ASP A 443 -6.51 -0.95 -13.45
N GLY A 444 -7.39 -1.07 -14.44
CA GLY A 444 -8.82 -1.11 -14.18
C GLY A 444 -9.22 -2.40 -13.48
N LEU A 445 -9.19 -3.47 -14.25
CA LEU A 445 -9.43 -4.82 -13.82
C LEU A 445 -8.16 -5.62 -14.13
N ASP A 446 -7.52 -6.16 -13.11
CA ASP A 446 -6.36 -7.04 -13.23
C ASP A 446 -6.69 -8.46 -12.73
N TRP A 447 -6.01 -9.44 -13.30
CA TRP A 447 -6.02 -10.80 -12.79
C TRP A 447 -4.71 -11.54 -13.06
N ASP A 448 -4.40 -12.45 -12.16
CA ASP A 448 -3.34 -13.42 -12.32
C ASP A 448 -3.69 -14.77 -11.63
N MET A 449 -2.66 -15.58 -11.38
CA MET A 449 -2.72 -16.77 -10.52
C MET A 449 -3.81 -17.81 -10.84
N GLY A 450 -4.32 -17.83 -12.07
CA GLY A 450 -5.21 -18.89 -12.54
C GLY A 450 -6.70 -18.60 -12.41
N TRP A 451 -7.12 -17.34 -12.39
CA TRP A 451 -8.53 -16.98 -12.19
C TRP A 451 -9.43 -17.46 -13.36
N GLN A 452 -10.53 -18.13 -13.03
CA GLN A 452 -11.46 -18.75 -14.00
C GLN A 452 -12.91 -18.26 -13.81
N GLY A 453 -13.10 -16.98 -13.50
CA GLY A 453 -14.41 -16.37 -13.28
C GLY A 453 -15.22 -16.06 -14.54
N ARG A 454 -16.46 -15.63 -14.34
CA ARG A 454 -17.33 -15.02 -15.36
C ARG A 454 -17.54 -13.55 -15.06
N VAL A 455 -17.58 -12.71 -16.09
CA VAL A 455 -17.75 -11.26 -15.97
C VAL A 455 -18.90 -10.77 -16.82
N GLN A 456 -19.81 -9.97 -16.27
CA GLN A 456 -20.84 -9.30 -17.08
C GLN A 456 -21.08 -7.84 -16.71
N ASN A 457 -21.25 -6.97 -17.70
CA ASN A 457 -21.63 -5.56 -17.50
C ASN A 457 -20.59 -4.79 -16.68
N VAL A 458 -19.34 -4.76 -17.14
CA VAL A 458 -18.25 -4.05 -16.48
C VAL A 458 -17.82 -2.81 -17.26
N ILE A 459 -17.71 -1.68 -16.57
CA ILE A 459 -17.20 -0.43 -17.12
C ILE A 459 -15.89 -0.10 -16.43
N VAL A 460 -14.85 0.14 -17.22
CA VAL A 460 -13.61 0.74 -16.75
C VAL A 460 -13.45 2.09 -17.44
N GLN A 461 -13.25 3.15 -16.67
CA GLN A 461 -12.92 4.48 -17.17
C GLN A 461 -11.60 4.95 -16.59
N GLN A 462 -10.56 5.01 -17.42
CA GLN A 462 -9.28 5.61 -17.07
C GLN A 462 -9.37 7.14 -17.11
N TYR A 463 -8.69 7.82 -16.18
CA TYR A 463 -8.74 9.28 -16.04
C TYR A 463 -7.49 9.93 -16.65
N PRO A 464 -7.55 11.20 -17.10
CA PRO A 464 -6.37 11.88 -17.63
C PRO A 464 -5.22 11.92 -16.62
N GLY A 465 -4.03 11.48 -17.05
CA GLY A 465 -2.79 11.58 -16.26
C GLY A 465 -2.61 10.53 -15.15
N ARG A 466 -3.38 9.45 -15.14
CA ARG A 466 -3.27 8.36 -14.14
C ARG A 466 -3.86 7.04 -14.65
N GLY A 467 -3.33 5.92 -14.18
CA GLY A 467 -3.64 4.58 -14.64
C GLY A 467 -2.74 4.10 -15.78
N ASP A 468 -2.79 2.80 -16.05
CA ASP A 468 -2.05 2.13 -17.12
C ASP A 468 -3.01 1.39 -18.07
N ASN A 469 -3.54 0.24 -17.70
CA ASN A 469 -4.39 -0.59 -18.55
C ASN A 469 -5.87 -0.49 -18.15
N GLY A 470 -6.78 -0.54 -19.13
CA GLY A 470 -8.19 -0.80 -18.83
C GLY A 470 -8.37 -2.20 -18.24
N ILE A 471 -7.67 -3.17 -18.82
CA ILE A 471 -7.52 -4.52 -18.29
C ILE A 471 -6.03 -4.91 -18.39
N GLU A 472 -5.45 -5.35 -17.27
CA GLU A 472 -4.24 -6.17 -17.29
C GLU A 472 -4.65 -7.62 -17.03
N ALA A 473 -3.98 -8.55 -17.70
CA ALA A 473 -4.42 -9.94 -17.74
C ALA A 473 -3.22 -10.85 -17.82
N ASP A 474 -2.93 -11.52 -16.71
CA ASP A 474 -1.81 -12.42 -16.58
C ASP A 474 -2.28 -13.84 -16.22
N ASN A 475 -1.42 -14.82 -16.50
CA ASN A 475 -1.43 -16.08 -15.74
C ASN A 475 -0.30 -16.00 -14.70
N LEU A 476 0.41 -17.08 -14.40
CA LEU A 476 1.51 -17.01 -13.43
C LEU A 476 2.79 -16.48 -14.07
N LYS A 477 3.29 -15.33 -13.61
CA LYS A 477 4.52 -14.69 -14.12
C LYS A 477 5.73 -15.61 -14.22
N GLY A 478 5.99 -16.39 -13.18
CA GLY A 478 7.14 -17.32 -13.14
C GLY A 478 6.93 -18.61 -13.93
N SER A 479 5.70 -18.90 -14.34
CA SER A 479 5.36 -20.11 -15.08
C SER A 479 4.10 -19.85 -15.94
N PRO A 480 4.25 -19.24 -17.12
CA PRO A 480 3.13 -18.85 -17.96
C PRO A 480 2.16 -19.99 -18.29
N ASP A 481 2.59 -21.25 -18.24
CA ASP A 481 1.76 -22.44 -18.49
C ASP A 481 1.13 -23.08 -17.24
N ALA A 482 1.26 -22.45 -16.07
CA ALA A 482 0.71 -22.94 -14.81
C ALA A 482 -0.80 -23.20 -14.90
N ARG A 483 -1.26 -24.21 -14.15
CA ARG A 483 -2.66 -24.66 -14.13
C ARG A 483 -3.24 -24.55 -12.70
N PRO A 484 -4.51 -24.16 -12.54
CA PRO A 484 -5.42 -23.67 -13.59
C PRO A 484 -4.86 -22.42 -14.28
N ARG A 485 -5.16 -22.26 -15.58
CA ARG A 485 -4.71 -21.10 -16.35
C ARG A 485 -5.74 -19.99 -16.16
N SER A 486 -5.30 -18.74 -15.97
CA SER A 486 -6.20 -17.59 -16.02
C SER A 486 -6.92 -17.59 -17.36
N GLY A 487 -8.24 -17.59 -17.31
CA GLY A 487 -9.07 -17.76 -18.51
C GLY A 487 -10.52 -17.40 -18.24
N PRO A 488 -10.82 -16.18 -17.77
CA PRO A 488 -12.19 -15.76 -17.54
C PRO A 488 -12.98 -15.64 -18.84
N THR A 489 -14.31 -15.73 -18.72
CA THR A 489 -15.25 -15.43 -19.82
C THR A 489 -15.99 -14.14 -19.50
N LEU A 490 -15.90 -13.15 -20.40
CA LEU A 490 -16.44 -11.82 -20.21
C LEU A 490 -17.51 -11.53 -21.26
N TYR A 491 -18.64 -10.99 -20.82
CA TYR A 491 -19.68 -10.43 -21.67
C TYR A 491 -19.92 -8.96 -21.30
N ASN A 492 -20.13 -8.12 -22.30
CA ASN A 492 -20.62 -6.74 -22.10
C ASN A 492 -19.66 -5.91 -21.25
N VAL A 493 -18.48 -5.61 -21.82
CA VAL A 493 -17.44 -4.81 -21.18
C VAL A 493 -17.27 -3.50 -21.95
N THR A 494 -17.12 -2.39 -21.24
CA THR A 494 -16.81 -1.07 -21.83
C THR A 494 -15.57 -0.49 -21.20
N LEU A 495 -14.52 -0.35 -22.00
CA LEU A 495 -13.25 0.27 -21.61
C LEU A 495 -13.17 1.65 -22.24
N LEU A 496 -13.03 2.67 -21.39
CA LEU A 496 -12.91 4.06 -21.79
C LEU A 496 -11.57 4.61 -21.30
N GLY A 497 -10.71 5.02 -22.22
CA GLY A 497 -9.53 5.79 -21.91
C GLY A 497 -9.85 7.23 -21.49
N PRO A 498 -8.84 8.09 -21.27
CA PRO A 498 -9.03 9.48 -20.83
C PRO A 498 -9.71 10.38 -21.87
N GLY A 499 -9.94 9.89 -23.10
CA GLY A 499 -10.53 10.67 -24.20
C GLY A 499 -9.60 11.78 -24.73
N GLN A 500 -8.31 11.75 -24.37
CA GLN A 500 -7.28 12.68 -24.82
C GLN A 500 -6.13 11.91 -25.48
N ALA A 501 -5.42 12.55 -26.41
CA ALA A 501 -4.35 11.91 -27.20
C ALA A 501 -2.99 11.81 -26.48
N GLN A 502 -2.94 12.06 -25.17
CA GLN A 502 -1.70 12.02 -24.39
C GLN A 502 -1.88 11.09 -23.19
N GLY A 503 -0.90 10.22 -22.97
CA GLY A 503 -0.88 9.25 -21.88
C GLY A 503 -0.13 8.00 -22.31
N ARG A 504 0.10 7.10 -21.35
CA ARG A 504 0.68 5.78 -21.60
C ARG A 504 -0.36 4.66 -21.51
N GLN A 505 -1.63 5.03 -21.39
CA GLN A 505 -2.69 4.10 -21.07
C GLN A 505 -3.11 3.24 -22.26
N ARG A 506 -3.31 1.94 -22.01
CA ARG A 506 -3.80 0.96 -22.98
C ARG A 506 -5.20 0.50 -22.66
N GLY A 507 -5.92 0.04 -23.68
CA GLY A 507 -7.20 -0.63 -23.47
C GLY A 507 -7.00 -1.92 -22.68
N MET A 508 -6.20 -2.83 -23.22
CA MET A 508 -5.91 -4.12 -22.58
C MET A 508 -4.48 -4.57 -22.85
N THR A 509 -3.89 -5.22 -21.86
CA THR A 509 -2.58 -5.88 -21.95
C THR A 509 -2.74 -7.33 -21.52
N LEU A 510 -2.51 -8.26 -22.44
CA LEU A 510 -2.79 -9.70 -22.29
C LEU A 510 -1.49 -10.49 -22.33
N ARG A 511 -1.01 -10.97 -21.19
CA ARG A 511 0.36 -11.47 -21.08
C ARG A 511 0.50 -12.73 -20.26
N ARG A 512 1.76 -13.18 -20.18
CA ARG A 512 2.24 -14.24 -19.27
C ARG A 512 1.38 -15.50 -19.35
N GLY A 513 0.82 -15.80 -20.53
CA GLY A 513 -0.01 -16.97 -20.77
C GLY A 513 -1.46 -16.85 -20.27
N THR A 514 -2.03 -15.66 -20.16
CA THR A 514 -3.49 -15.57 -19.94
C THR A 514 -4.25 -16.10 -21.15
N GLY A 515 -5.26 -16.93 -20.91
CA GLY A 515 -6.40 -17.07 -21.83
C GLY A 515 -7.46 -16.00 -21.50
N ALA A 516 -8.52 -15.93 -22.29
CA ALA A 516 -9.76 -15.20 -21.99
C ALA A 516 -10.73 -15.29 -23.17
N HIS A 517 -12.03 -15.18 -22.90
CA HIS A 517 -13.04 -15.06 -23.95
C HIS A 517 -13.81 -13.76 -23.78
N PHE A 518 -13.63 -12.83 -24.71
CA PHE A 518 -14.28 -11.52 -24.69
C PHE A 518 -15.45 -11.49 -25.68
N HIS A 519 -16.64 -11.23 -25.15
CA HIS A 519 -17.87 -11.06 -25.93
C HIS A 519 -18.47 -9.68 -25.67
N ASN A 520 -19.02 -9.03 -26.70
CA ASN A 520 -19.67 -7.71 -26.56
C ASN A 520 -18.76 -6.64 -25.95
N LEU A 521 -17.49 -6.60 -26.38
CA LEU A 521 -16.49 -5.67 -25.86
C LEU A 521 -16.51 -4.34 -26.63
N LEU A 522 -16.55 -3.21 -25.91
CA LEU A 522 -16.35 -1.88 -26.47
C LEU A 522 -15.07 -1.27 -25.89
N VAL A 523 -14.12 -0.88 -26.74
CA VAL A 523 -12.88 -0.17 -26.34
C VAL A 523 -12.84 1.19 -27.03
N ALA A 524 -12.69 2.28 -26.30
CA ALA A 524 -12.66 3.63 -26.86
C ALA A 524 -11.73 4.58 -26.09
N GLY A 525 -11.11 5.52 -26.80
CA GLY A 525 -10.48 6.70 -26.18
C GLY A 525 -9.16 6.48 -25.45
N PHE A 526 -8.47 5.35 -25.68
CA PHE A 526 -7.11 5.11 -25.17
C PHE A 526 -6.05 5.80 -26.03
N PRO A 527 -5.01 6.41 -25.45
CA PRO A 527 -3.99 7.14 -26.19
C PRO A 527 -2.90 6.24 -26.80
N LEU A 528 -2.62 5.07 -26.22
CA LEU A 528 -1.52 4.21 -26.66
C LEU A 528 -1.99 3.15 -27.67
N GLU A 529 -2.78 2.19 -27.22
CA GLU A 529 -3.40 1.16 -28.07
C GLU A 529 -4.63 0.54 -27.42
N ALA A 530 -5.37 -0.25 -28.18
CA ALA A 530 -6.59 -0.90 -27.71
C ALA A 530 -6.29 -2.26 -27.05
N VAL A 531 -5.38 -3.04 -27.62
CA VAL A 531 -4.99 -4.38 -27.17
C VAL A 531 -3.51 -4.58 -27.48
N ASP A 532 -2.79 -5.13 -26.52
CA ASP A 532 -1.40 -5.56 -26.61
C ASP A 532 -1.33 -7.01 -26.10
N VAL A 533 -0.84 -7.96 -26.90
CA VAL A 533 -0.73 -9.39 -26.52
C VAL A 533 0.75 -9.75 -26.35
N GLN A 534 1.23 -9.74 -25.11
CA GLN A 534 2.65 -9.92 -24.86
C GLN A 534 3.04 -11.38 -24.62
N GLY A 535 4.19 -11.75 -25.18
CA GLY A 535 4.83 -13.04 -24.97
C GLY A 535 4.24 -14.18 -25.80
N GLY A 536 5.12 -14.99 -26.38
CA GLY A 536 4.74 -16.09 -27.29
C GLY A 536 3.77 -17.13 -26.70
N THR A 537 3.74 -17.34 -25.38
CA THR A 537 2.74 -18.21 -24.74
C THR A 537 1.33 -17.64 -24.91
N SER A 538 1.11 -16.35 -24.62
CA SER A 538 -0.19 -15.68 -24.77
C SER A 538 -0.60 -15.64 -26.24
N ALA A 539 0.31 -15.27 -27.13
CA ALA A 539 0.08 -15.26 -28.57
C ALA A 539 -0.33 -16.65 -29.13
N SER A 540 0.26 -17.74 -28.60
CA SER A 540 -0.11 -19.09 -29.02
C SER A 540 -1.56 -19.48 -28.66
N LEU A 541 -2.12 -18.89 -27.60
CA LEU A 541 -3.49 -19.15 -27.15
C LEU A 541 -4.54 -18.53 -28.08
N ALA A 542 -4.18 -17.43 -28.78
CA ALA A 542 -5.01 -16.90 -29.85
C ALA A 542 -5.16 -17.92 -31.00
N GLY A 543 -4.07 -18.63 -31.34
CA GLY A 543 -4.07 -19.68 -32.36
C GLY A 543 -4.81 -20.96 -31.95
N SER A 544 -4.84 -21.31 -30.66
CA SER A 544 -5.62 -22.45 -30.15
C SER A 544 -7.09 -22.12 -29.90
N GLY A 545 -7.44 -20.83 -29.83
CA GLY A 545 -8.77 -20.35 -29.49
C GLY A 545 -9.03 -20.23 -27.98
N ASP A 546 -8.01 -20.43 -27.13
CA ASP A 546 -8.09 -20.24 -25.67
C ASP A 546 -7.98 -18.74 -25.27
N LEU A 547 -7.61 -17.89 -26.22
CA LEU A 547 -7.77 -16.44 -26.17
C LEU A 547 -8.61 -16.02 -27.39
N SER A 548 -9.74 -15.34 -27.18
CA SER A 548 -10.65 -15.00 -28.28
C SER A 548 -11.44 -13.71 -28.06
N PHE A 549 -11.74 -13.04 -29.17
CA PHE A 549 -12.68 -11.92 -29.25
C PHE A 549 -13.88 -12.27 -30.12
N ASP A 550 -15.06 -11.79 -29.73
CA ASP A 550 -16.31 -12.01 -30.47
C ASP A 550 -17.29 -10.84 -30.23
N HIS A 551 -17.89 -10.30 -31.29
CA HIS A 551 -18.75 -9.11 -31.21
C HIS A 551 -18.06 -7.93 -30.49
N THR A 552 -16.88 -7.55 -30.99
CA THR A 552 -16.05 -6.49 -30.41
C THR A 552 -16.11 -5.20 -31.23
N MET A 553 -16.11 -4.04 -30.57
CA MET A 553 -16.00 -2.73 -31.19
C MET A 553 -14.77 -2.01 -30.67
N ILE A 554 -13.75 -1.88 -31.53
CA ILE A 554 -12.57 -1.05 -31.26
C ILE A 554 -12.83 0.33 -31.87
N ALA A 555 -13.32 1.24 -31.03
CA ALA A 555 -13.69 2.61 -31.36
C ALA A 555 -12.50 3.58 -31.25
N MET A 556 -11.43 3.25 -31.98
CA MET A 556 -10.18 4.01 -32.06
C MET A 556 -9.69 4.00 -33.51
N PRO A 557 -8.99 5.05 -34.00
CA PRO A 557 -8.37 5.00 -35.32
C PRO A 557 -7.49 3.75 -35.43
N VAL A 558 -7.69 2.93 -36.46
CA VAL A 558 -7.03 1.61 -36.58
C VAL A 558 -5.50 1.70 -36.45
N ALA A 559 -4.88 2.73 -37.03
CA ALA A 559 -3.44 2.96 -36.94
C ALA A 559 -2.93 3.33 -35.53
N ALA A 560 -3.82 3.75 -34.63
CA ALA A 560 -3.50 4.04 -33.23
C ALA A 560 -4.03 2.96 -32.26
N ALA A 561 -4.82 2.01 -32.76
CA ALA A 561 -5.40 0.94 -31.95
C ALA A 561 -4.44 -0.23 -31.73
N PHE A 562 -3.37 -0.33 -32.53
CA PHE A 562 -2.40 -1.41 -32.51
C PHE A 562 -1.03 -0.81 -32.81
N GLN A 563 -0.08 -0.90 -31.88
CA GLN A 563 1.29 -0.45 -32.11
C GLN A 563 2.08 -1.55 -32.83
N PRO A 564 2.94 -1.21 -33.81
CA PRO A 564 3.82 -2.20 -34.41
C PRO A 564 4.93 -2.59 -33.46
N GLU A 565 5.01 -3.88 -33.14
CA GLU A 565 6.14 -4.46 -32.39
C GLU A 565 7.17 -5.01 -33.39
N THR A 566 8.37 -4.42 -33.41
CA THR A 566 9.43 -4.87 -34.33
C THR A 566 10.81 -4.80 -33.68
N GLY A 567 11.71 -5.71 -34.09
CA GLY A 567 13.10 -5.69 -33.65
C GLY A 567 13.23 -6.04 -32.17
N GLU A 568 13.78 -5.13 -31.36
CA GLU A 568 13.95 -5.34 -29.91
C GLU A 568 12.65 -5.13 -29.11
N ALA A 569 11.61 -4.56 -29.74
CA ALA A 569 10.30 -4.37 -29.13
C ALA A 569 9.30 -5.50 -29.44
N ASP A 570 9.69 -6.49 -30.26
CA ASP A 570 8.90 -7.69 -30.56
C ASP A 570 9.05 -8.69 -29.41
N ASP A 571 8.05 -8.76 -28.53
CA ASP A 571 8.08 -9.62 -27.35
C ASP A 571 7.23 -10.91 -27.48
N ASP A 572 6.42 -10.98 -28.54
CA ASP A 572 5.44 -12.02 -28.79
C ASP A 572 5.84 -12.96 -29.95
N GLY A 573 6.93 -12.65 -30.65
CA GLY A 573 7.45 -13.43 -31.77
C GLY A 573 6.83 -13.05 -33.12
N GLY A 574 6.45 -11.78 -33.27
CA GLY A 574 5.88 -11.19 -34.48
C GLY A 574 4.39 -11.48 -34.62
N PHE A 575 3.69 -11.66 -33.51
CA PHE A 575 2.23 -11.71 -33.52
C PHE A 575 1.69 -10.30 -33.82
N VAL A 576 0.49 -10.26 -34.42
CA VAL A 576 -0.08 -9.03 -34.98
C VAL A 576 -1.52 -8.93 -34.51
N GLU A 577 -1.75 -8.15 -33.47
CA GLU A 577 -3.03 -7.96 -32.79
C GLU A 577 -4.10 -7.48 -33.76
N ARG A 578 -3.72 -6.60 -34.69
CA ARG A 578 -4.64 -6.12 -35.72
C ARG A 578 -5.21 -7.29 -36.52
N ASP A 579 -4.37 -8.20 -36.98
CA ASP A 579 -4.80 -9.31 -37.83
C ASP A 579 -5.65 -10.32 -37.01
N PHE A 580 -5.31 -10.49 -35.73
CA PHE A 580 -6.12 -11.27 -34.78
C PHE A 580 -7.53 -10.70 -34.60
N LEU A 581 -7.65 -9.38 -34.38
CA LEU A 581 -8.93 -8.70 -34.19
C LEU A 581 -9.72 -8.54 -35.50
N GLU A 582 -9.06 -8.31 -36.65
CA GLU A 582 -9.71 -8.23 -37.96
C GLU A 582 -10.35 -9.56 -38.38
N THR A 583 -9.81 -10.68 -37.94
CA THR A 583 -10.34 -12.03 -38.23
C THR A 583 -11.30 -12.54 -37.16
N ALA A 584 -11.41 -11.86 -36.01
CA ALA A 584 -12.33 -12.20 -34.95
C ALA A 584 -13.81 -12.00 -35.38
N PRO A 585 -14.73 -12.90 -34.99
CA PRO A 585 -16.12 -12.81 -35.40
C PRO A 585 -16.82 -11.52 -34.95
N ALA A 586 -17.61 -10.93 -35.86
CA ALA A 586 -18.41 -9.73 -35.62
C ALA A 586 -17.62 -8.54 -35.01
N THR A 587 -16.31 -8.47 -35.26
CA THR A 587 -15.46 -7.36 -34.81
C THR A 587 -15.51 -6.18 -35.76
N THR A 588 -15.62 -4.97 -35.21
CA THR A 588 -15.57 -3.71 -35.95
C THR A 588 -14.43 -2.83 -35.45
N LEU A 589 -13.55 -2.40 -36.34
CA LEU A 589 -12.41 -1.53 -36.04
C LEU A 589 -12.62 -0.13 -36.61
N GLY A 590 -12.27 0.91 -35.86
CA GLY A 590 -12.31 2.31 -36.30
C GLY A 590 -13.70 2.90 -36.50
N ALA A 591 -14.76 2.20 -36.10
CA ALA A 591 -16.12 2.73 -36.18
C ALA A 591 -16.42 3.70 -35.02
N GLU A 592 -17.16 4.76 -35.32
CA GLU A 592 -17.59 5.70 -34.29
C GLU A 592 -18.66 5.09 -33.37
N PRO A 593 -18.41 4.99 -32.05
CA PRO A 593 -19.29 4.30 -31.12
C PRO A 593 -20.53 5.12 -30.78
N ARG A 594 -20.57 6.41 -31.18
CA ARG A 594 -21.66 7.37 -30.87
C ARG A 594 -22.02 7.33 -29.38
N LEU A 595 -21.01 7.51 -28.53
CA LEU A 595 -21.21 7.58 -27.09
C LEU A 595 -21.93 8.87 -26.69
N SER A 596 -22.58 8.85 -25.53
CA SER A 596 -23.05 10.07 -24.88
C SER A 596 -21.91 11.10 -24.79
N PRO A 597 -22.17 12.41 -25.00
CA PRO A 597 -21.16 13.46 -24.84
C PRO A 597 -20.54 13.53 -23.44
N ARG A 598 -21.16 12.88 -22.45
CA ARG A 598 -20.67 12.77 -21.07
C ARG A 598 -19.96 11.43 -20.78
N ALA A 599 -19.76 10.54 -21.75
CA ALA A 599 -19.14 9.24 -21.49
C ALA A 599 -17.75 9.33 -20.84
N PHE A 600 -16.99 10.38 -21.19
CA PHE A 600 -15.66 10.64 -20.63
C PHE A 600 -15.67 11.65 -19.47
N SER A 601 -16.83 12.09 -18.98
CA SER A 601 -16.88 12.98 -17.81
C SER A 601 -16.40 12.23 -16.58
N VAL A 602 -15.52 12.84 -15.79
CA VAL A 602 -14.97 12.25 -14.56
C VAL A 602 -15.76 12.60 -13.29
N THR A 603 -16.81 13.42 -13.44
CA THR A 603 -17.65 13.94 -12.35
C THR A 603 -19.14 13.70 -12.56
N ALA A 604 -19.59 13.61 -13.82
CA ALA A 604 -20.97 13.34 -14.17
C ALA A 604 -21.04 12.46 -15.44
N PRO A 605 -20.46 11.25 -15.42
CA PRO A 605 -20.45 10.37 -16.56
C PRO A 605 -21.84 9.94 -16.97
N ARG A 606 -21.95 9.59 -18.25
CA ARG A 606 -23.07 8.81 -18.78
C ARG A 606 -22.51 7.85 -19.81
N TYR A 607 -22.44 6.58 -19.45
CA TYR A 607 -21.71 5.57 -20.22
C TYR A 607 -22.50 5.02 -21.40
N ALA A 608 -23.84 5.11 -21.37
CA ALA A 608 -24.70 4.60 -22.42
C ALA A 608 -24.31 5.13 -23.82
N PRO A 609 -24.04 4.24 -24.80
CA PRO A 609 -24.06 4.62 -26.21
C PRO A 609 -25.40 5.25 -26.57
N LEU A 610 -25.40 6.16 -27.54
CA LEU A 610 -26.66 6.70 -28.07
C LEU A 610 -27.44 5.56 -28.76
N GLY A 611 -28.77 5.65 -28.80
CA GLY A 611 -29.60 4.62 -29.45
C GLY A 611 -29.33 4.45 -30.96
N THR A 612 -28.63 5.41 -31.58
CA THR A 612 -28.17 5.32 -32.97
C THR A 612 -26.77 4.71 -33.11
N SER A 613 -26.14 4.26 -32.02
CA SER A 613 -24.83 3.64 -32.01
C SER A 613 -24.80 2.35 -32.84
N PRO A 614 -23.72 2.06 -33.58
CA PRO A 614 -23.51 0.74 -34.18
C PRO A 614 -23.45 -0.40 -33.16
N ALA A 615 -23.15 -0.10 -31.88
CA ALA A 615 -23.19 -1.08 -30.79
C ALA A 615 -24.62 -1.57 -30.47
N ALA A 616 -25.65 -0.82 -30.89
CA ALA A 616 -27.04 -1.15 -30.63
C ALA A 616 -27.50 -2.36 -31.48
N GLY A 617 -27.90 -3.43 -30.80
CA GLY A 617 -28.41 -4.65 -31.44
C GLY A 617 -27.34 -5.47 -32.18
N ALA A 618 -26.05 -5.15 -31.96
CA ALA A 618 -24.91 -5.83 -32.57
C ALA A 618 -24.21 -6.78 -31.59
N GLY A 619 -24.80 -7.05 -30.42
CA GLY A 619 -24.21 -7.97 -29.44
C GLY A 619 -24.75 -9.39 -29.56
N VAL A 620 -23.97 -10.36 -29.08
CA VAL A 620 -24.36 -11.75 -28.92
C VAL A 620 -24.95 -11.99 -27.53
N ALA A 621 -26.02 -12.76 -27.43
CA ALA A 621 -26.59 -13.12 -26.13
C ALA A 621 -25.62 -14.03 -25.35
N PRO A 622 -25.42 -13.81 -24.04
CA PRO A 622 -24.64 -14.73 -23.22
C PRO A 622 -25.33 -16.09 -23.09
N PRO A 623 -24.60 -17.13 -22.63
CA PRO A 623 -25.17 -18.44 -22.37
C PRO A 623 -26.33 -18.39 -21.37
N GLN A 624 -27.27 -19.32 -21.47
CA GLN A 624 -28.37 -19.42 -20.51
C GLN A 624 -27.83 -19.89 -19.15
N SER A 625 -27.90 -19.05 -18.10
CA SER A 625 -27.54 -19.41 -16.72
C SER A 625 -28.05 -18.39 -15.70
N GLU A 626 -28.05 -18.73 -14.42
CA GLU A 626 -28.45 -17.82 -13.33
C GLU A 626 -27.56 -16.57 -13.18
N PHE A 627 -26.33 -16.61 -13.72
CA PHE A 627 -25.41 -15.47 -13.66
C PHE A 627 -25.64 -14.45 -14.77
N TRP A 628 -26.01 -14.92 -15.97
CA TRP A 628 -26.01 -14.11 -17.17
C TRP A 628 -27.35 -13.39 -17.35
N ASP A 629 -27.31 -12.07 -17.58
CA ASP A 629 -28.44 -11.33 -18.15
C ASP A 629 -28.49 -11.58 -19.67
N GLU A 630 -29.28 -12.57 -20.05
CA GLU A 630 -29.53 -13.01 -21.43
C GLU A 630 -30.16 -11.93 -22.32
N SER A 631 -30.73 -10.87 -21.73
CA SER A 631 -31.34 -9.78 -22.50
C SER A 631 -30.32 -8.79 -23.09
N THR A 632 -29.04 -8.95 -22.74
CA THR A 632 -27.94 -8.04 -23.10
C THR A 632 -27.42 -8.27 -24.52
N THR A 633 -28.22 -7.93 -25.53
CA THR A 633 -27.90 -8.18 -26.96
C THR A 633 -27.26 -6.98 -27.67
N TYR A 634 -26.38 -6.26 -26.99
CA TYR A 634 -25.67 -5.08 -27.51
C TYR A 634 -24.19 -5.16 -27.15
N ILE A 635 -23.34 -4.41 -27.86
CA ILE A 635 -21.90 -4.31 -27.54
C ILE A 635 -21.70 -3.28 -26.42
N GLY A 636 -20.87 -3.60 -25.44
CA GLY A 636 -20.61 -2.76 -24.26
C GLY A 636 -21.47 -3.13 -23.05
N ALA A 637 -21.21 -2.46 -21.92
CA ALA A 637 -21.73 -2.80 -20.59
C ALA A 637 -23.10 -2.20 -20.27
N VAL A 638 -23.61 -1.30 -21.10
CA VAL A 638 -24.83 -0.53 -20.84
C VAL A 638 -25.69 -0.41 -22.09
N ALA A 639 -27.01 -0.55 -21.91
CA ALA A 639 -27.96 -0.53 -23.00
C ALA A 639 -27.91 0.80 -23.75
N PRO A 640 -27.77 0.79 -25.09
CA PRO A 640 -27.81 2.01 -25.88
C PRO A 640 -29.16 2.73 -25.78
N GLY A 641 -29.13 4.06 -25.61
CA GLY A 641 -30.33 4.89 -25.55
C GLY A 641 -30.38 5.86 -24.38
N ASP A 642 -31.54 6.52 -24.21
CA ASP A 642 -31.77 7.60 -23.25
C ASP A 642 -32.33 7.15 -21.89
N GLY A 643 -32.47 5.85 -21.68
CA GLY A 643 -32.82 5.28 -20.39
C GLY A 643 -31.73 5.49 -19.33
N ALA A 644 -32.13 5.42 -18.06
CA ALA A 644 -31.16 5.25 -16.97
C ALA A 644 -30.51 3.86 -17.11
N ASP A 645 -29.19 3.78 -16.93
CA ASP A 645 -28.45 2.52 -16.90
C ASP A 645 -28.28 2.02 -15.45
N TRP A 646 -27.68 0.84 -15.29
CA TRP A 646 -27.51 0.18 -13.99
C TRP A 646 -26.58 0.93 -13.02
N THR A 647 -25.83 1.93 -13.48
CA THR A 647 -24.98 2.79 -12.62
C THR A 647 -25.78 3.88 -11.92
N ALA A 648 -27.01 4.17 -12.37
CA ALA A 648 -27.81 5.29 -11.89
C ALA A 648 -28.30 5.09 -10.44
N GLY A 649 -28.22 6.15 -9.64
CA GLY A 649 -28.85 6.25 -8.32
C GLY A 649 -27.98 5.84 -7.13
N TRP A 650 -26.93 5.05 -7.33
CA TRP A 650 -26.11 4.50 -6.24
C TRP A 650 -24.61 4.81 -6.34
N THR A 651 -24.11 5.04 -7.56
CA THR A 651 -22.72 5.46 -7.81
C THR A 651 -22.49 6.93 -7.42
N ALA A 652 -21.25 7.29 -7.14
CA ALA A 652 -20.82 8.67 -6.88
C ALA A 652 -19.41 8.95 -7.45
N PHE A 653 -19.12 10.20 -7.79
CA PHE A 653 -17.85 10.60 -8.41
C PHE A 653 -17.16 11.73 -7.62
N PRO A 654 -16.80 11.50 -6.34
CA PRO A 654 -16.10 12.51 -5.55
C PRO A 654 -14.73 12.83 -6.17
N GLU A 655 -14.40 14.11 -6.32
CA GLU A 655 -13.12 14.51 -6.92
C GLU A 655 -11.95 14.35 -5.95
N ASN A 656 -12.17 14.73 -4.69
CA ASN A 656 -11.28 14.64 -3.53
C ASN A 656 -12.14 14.59 -2.26
#